data_AF-A0A9Q0JFJ1-F1
#
_entry.id   AF-A0A9Q0JFJ1-F1
#
_cell.length_a   1.000
_cell.length_b   1.000
_cell.length_c   1.000
_cell.angle_alpha   90.00
_cell.angle_beta   90.00
_cell.angle_gamma   90.00
#
_symmetry.space_group_name_H-M   'P 1'
#
loop_
_entity.id
_entity.type
_entity.pdbx_description
1 polymer ?
#
loop_
_entity_poly.entity_id
_entity_poly.type
_entity_poly.pdbx_seq_one_letter_code
_entity_poly.pdbx_strand_id
1 'polypeptide(L)'
;NGDDFGSNKLLLEAKEASFLDIFLLLFSSDIKKRTFVDCSEEQRWQDFPHRWIICISILAIEMWLNLLSSNGGFFGLLANILTDRTSATFTSAVGNLDTRVEMDKNIGVEDRRYMPSLSFMAAKIAYENEAFISSAVKDHLKQLSTPAFILQDSKADPNLIVLAFRGTEPFDANGWSTDFDVSWYELKGVGKVHRGFMHALGMQKNGWPKDIDQGATDHSYAYYSLRQMLKNMLQKNEKAKFIVTGHSLGGALAILFISVLALHEEALLFERMEGVYTFGQPRVGDKQFAEYMEDKLKKYDVRYLRYVYSNDLVPRIPFDDKSFMYKHFGPCIYYNSLYRGKVMHEEPDKNYFSLVWIIPNMVVNACWELVRGFLLPIVKGRDYRETWLMTLVRIVGLEASFLDIFLLLFSSDIKKRKFVDCSVEQRRQDFSHRWIICISILAQRLLIMFKKPIGLLGEAIEMWLNLLSSNGGFFGLLANILTGKVVKPDRTSATFTSAVGNLDARVEMDKKIGVEDNRYIPSLSFMASKIAFENEAFISSAVKDHLKMEFKGYYEFWNGYQQLPSAQAFILQDSKADPNLIVVSFSGTHPFDAYGWCLDFDISWYELKGVGQVHRGFMYALGMQKNGWPKDIDKGNDHSYAYYSLRQMLRSMLQQNEKAKYIVTGHSLGAALAILFISVLALHEEELLLKRLEGVYTFGQPRVGDKQFAEYMEDKLKKSDVRYLRYVYSNDIVARVPFDNKSFMYKHFGPCMYYNSFYRGKVMHEEPNKNYFSLLWIIPDMVIACWELLRGFILPVVMGRDYRETWLMTLVRIVGLVIPGMPAHCHQDYNNSTRLGNVPVSADIQYSQKELHQGLLKNEMPRTFHS
;
A
#
# COMPACT_ATOMS: atom_id res chain seq x y z
N ASN A 1 8.17 -0.95 49.88
CA ASN A 1 6.92 -0.84 50.66
C ASN A 1 5.90 -0.17 49.75
N GLY A 2 5.16 -0.87 48.92
CA GLY A 2 4.40 -2.09 49.18
C GLY A 2 2.94 -1.71 48.98
N ASP A 3 2.49 -1.68 47.73
CA ASP A 3 1.08 -1.73 47.35
C ASP A 3 0.99 -2.46 46.02
N ASP A 4 0.73 -3.76 46.17
CA ASP A 4 0.42 -4.74 45.15
C ASP A 4 -0.93 -4.36 44.53
N PHE A 5 -0.91 -3.49 43.51
CA PHE A 5 -2.09 -3.22 42.70
C PHE A 5 -2.34 -4.42 41.80
N GLY A 6 -3.14 -5.37 42.29
CA GLY A 6 -3.68 -6.43 41.47
C GLY A 6 -4.55 -5.84 40.36
N SER A 7 -4.08 -5.93 39.11
CA SER A 7 -4.91 -6.08 37.92
C SER A 7 -4.18 -6.16 36.57
N ASN A 8 -4.85 -6.75 35.59
CA ASN A 8 -4.38 -7.15 34.26
C ASN A 8 -4.09 -5.96 33.34
N LYS A 9 -2.83 -5.58 33.17
CA LYS A 9 -2.37 -4.54 32.24
C LYS A 9 -1.69 -5.18 31.03
N LEU A 10 -1.88 -4.60 29.84
CA LEU A 10 -1.07 -4.80 28.64
C LEU A 10 -0.74 -3.39 28.13
N LEU A 11 0.53 -3.03 28.12
CA LEU A 11 1.02 -1.68 27.87
C LEU A 11 1.94 -1.72 26.66
N LEU A 12 1.51 -1.11 25.54
CA LEU A 12 2.27 -1.09 24.29
C LEU A 12 2.98 0.26 24.11
N GLU A 13 4.29 0.24 23.92
CA GLU A 13 5.11 1.43 23.63
C GLU A 13 5.65 1.36 22.20
N ALA A 14 4.78 1.63 21.22
CA ALA A 14 5.07 1.45 19.79
C ALA A 14 6.32 2.21 19.31
N LYS A 15 6.67 3.35 19.91
CA LYS A 15 7.88 4.13 19.56
C LYS A 15 9.19 3.47 20.00
N GLU A 16 9.12 2.55 20.95
CA GLU A 16 10.28 1.78 21.44
C GLU A 16 10.35 0.38 20.81
N ALA A 17 9.34 0.01 20.03
CA ALA A 17 9.25 -1.28 19.37
C ALA A 17 10.00 -1.25 18.03
N SER A 18 11.11 -1.97 17.93
CA SER A 18 11.71 -2.23 16.61
C SER A 18 10.87 -3.24 15.80
N PHE A 19 11.02 -3.29 14.48
CA PHE A 19 10.42 -4.36 13.68
C PHE A 19 10.83 -5.77 14.14
N LEU A 20 12.04 -5.91 14.69
CA LEU A 20 12.56 -7.14 15.29
C LEU A 20 11.73 -7.53 16.53
N ASP A 21 11.43 -6.55 17.36
CA ASP A 21 10.65 -6.66 18.58
C ASP A 21 9.20 -7.07 18.32
N ILE A 22 8.55 -6.43 17.34
CA ILE A 22 7.18 -6.76 16.88
C ILE A 22 7.11 -8.19 16.34
N PHE A 23 8.09 -8.62 15.57
CA PHE A 23 8.13 -9.98 15.06
C PHE A 23 8.42 -11.00 16.17
N LEU A 24 9.31 -10.69 17.11
CA LEU A 24 9.60 -11.59 18.23
C LEU A 24 8.39 -11.75 19.17
N LEU A 25 7.52 -10.75 19.27
CA LEU A 25 6.24 -10.83 19.97
C LEU A 25 5.30 -11.89 19.35
N LEU A 26 5.31 -12.05 18.02
CA LEU A 26 4.46 -13.00 17.30
C LEU A 26 4.81 -14.47 17.56
N PHE A 27 6.08 -14.76 17.86
CA PHE A 27 6.62 -16.12 17.92
C PHE A 27 7.15 -16.54 19.30
N SER A 28 7.32 -15.60 20.24
CA SER A 28 7.69 -15.87 21.64
C SER A 28 6.45 -15.83 22.54
N SER A 29 6.31 -16.79 23.45
CA SER A 29 5.24 -16.79 24.48
C SER A 29 5.54 -15.87 25.67
N ASP A 30 6.81 -15.47 25.80
CA ASP A 30 7.38 -14.79 26.96
C ASP A 30 7.31 -13.25 26.78
N ILE A 31 6.11 -12.69 26.99
CA ILE A 31 5.77 -11.29 26.69
C ILE A 31 6.53 -10.31 27.62
N LYS A 32 6.84 -10.70 28.86
CA LYS A 32 7.48 -9.83 29.88
C LYS A 32 8.94 -9.45 29.60
N LYS A 33 9.62 -10.15 28.69
CA LYS A 33 11.02 -9.82 28.32
C LYS A 33 11.13 -8.67 27.33
N ARG A 34 10.00 -8.11 26.89
CA ARG A 34 9.92 -7.11 25.82
C ARG A 34 9.73 -5.73 26.44
N THR A 35 10.69 -4.83 26.19
CA THR A 35 10.69 -3.47 26.76
C THR A 35 9.48 -2.65 26.33
N PHE A 36 8.92 -2.93 25.15
CA PHE A 36 7.77 -2.25 24.55
C PHE A 36 6.41 -2.90 24.88
N VAL A 37 6.38 -4.00 25.67
CA VAL A 37 5.15 -4.66 26.14
C VAL A 37 5.21 -4.94 27.64
N ASP A 38 4.53 -4.13 28.45
CA ASP A 38 4.37 -4.40 29.89
C ASP A 38 3.03 -5.11 30.15
N CYS A 39 3.09 -6.39 30.56
CA CYS A 39 1.93 -7.26 30.72
C CYS A 39 1.93 -8.00 32.07
N SER A 40 0.85 -7.91 32.86
CA SER A 40 0.79 -8.54 34.19
C SER A 40 0.31 -10.00 34.21
N GLU A 41 -0.54 -10.44 33.27
CA GLU A 41 -1.04 -11.83 33.13
C GLU A 41 -0.61 -12.47 31.79
N GLU A 42 0.43 -13.31 31.84
CA GLU A 42 1.05 -13.93 30.67
C GLU A 42 0.11 -14.90 29.93
N GLN A 43 -0.72 -15.65 30.66
CA GLN A 43 -1.54 -16.75 30.12
C GLN A 43 -2.62 -16.31 29.11
N ARG A 44 -3.07 -15.06 29.15
CA ARG A 44 -4.24 -14.59 28.38
C ARG A 44 -3.91 -14.14 26.95
N TRP A 45 -2.63 -13.87 26.67
CA TRP A 45 -2.14 -13.31 25.40
C TRP A 45 -1.14 -14.24 24.69
N GLN A 46 -1.03 -15.50 25.11
CA GLN A 46 -0.08 -16.47 24.53
C GLN A 46 -0.54 -17.11 23.23
N ASP A 47 -1.83 -17.07 22.92
CA ASP A 47 -2.32 -17.65 21.67
C ASP A 47 -2.01 -16.73 20.48
N PHE A 48 -1.82 -17.37 19.34
CA PHE A 48 -1.41 -16.70 18.11
C PHE A 48 -2.35 -15.56 17.67
N PRO A 49 -3.69 -15.68 17.75
CA PRO A 49 -4.61 -14.62 17.34
C PRO A 49 -4.41 -13.31 18.11
N HIS A 50 -4.21 -13.39 19.43
CA HIS A 50 -4.04 -12.21 20.27
C HIS A 50 -2.68 -11.53 20.03
N ARG A 51 -1.60 -12.30 19.84
CA ARG A 51 -0.27 -11.76 19.47
C ARG A 51 -0.28 -11.11 18.09
N TRP A 52 -0.99 -11.72 17.13
CA TRP A 52 -1.18 -11.18 15.79
C TRP A 52 -1.90 -9.83 15.80
N ILE A 53 -2.93 -9.67 16.63
CA ILE A 53 -3.66 -8.42 16.79
C ILE A 53 -2.76 -7.33 17.37
N ILE A 54 -1.96 -7.63 18.40
CA ILE A 54 -1.00 -6.66 18.97
C ILE A 54 0.01 -6.22 17.91
N CYS A 55 0.54 -7.15 17.12
CA CYS A 55 1.48 -6.83 16.04
C CYS A 55 0.83 -5.99 14.93
N ILE A 56 -0.41 -6.28 14.54
CA ILE A 56 -1.15 -5.44 13.58
C ILE A 56 -1.36 -4.03 14.13
N SER A 57 -1.75 -3.89 15.40
CA SER A 57 -1.92 -2.57 16.03
C SER A 57 -0.62 -1.78 16.00
N ILE A 58 0.52 -2.38 16.36
CA ILE A 58 1.82 -1.69 16.33
C ILE A 58 2.26 -1.37 14.88
N LEU A 59 2.12 -2.31 13.94
CA LEU A 59 2.48 -2.11 12.53
C LEU A 59 1.59 -1.08 11.85
N ALA A 60 0.29 -1.06 12.15
CA ALA A 60 -0.62 -0.03 11.67
C ALA A 60 -0.21 1.34 12.22
N ILE A 61 0.08 1.44 13.53
CA ILE A 61 0.58 2.66 14.16
C ILE A 61 1.86 3.16 13.46
N GLU A 62 2.88 2.30 13.28
CA GLU A 62 4.14 2.70 12.62
C GLU A 62 3.98 3.03 11.13
N MET A 63 3.22 2.22 10.39
CA MET A 63 2.98 2.43 8.96
C MET A 63 2.24 3.75 8.73
N TRP A 64 1.23 4.06 9.54
CA TRP A 64 0.46 5.31 9.43
C TRP A 64 1.26 6.54 9.88
N LEU A 65 2.04 6.44 10.95
CA LEU A 65 2.98 7.51 11.38
C LEU A 65 3.96 7.89 10.26
N ASN A 66 4.45 6.90 9.49
CA ASN A 66 5.38 7.15 8.40
C ASN A 66 4.73 7.68 7.11
N LEU A 67 3.52 7.22 6.76
CA LEU A 67 2.81 7.63 5.54
C LEU A 67 2.22 9.05 5.58
N LEU A 68 1.80 9.52 6.77
CA LEU A 68 1.04 10.75 6.95
C LEU A 68 1.71 11.80 7.84
N SER A 69 2.96 11.60 8.30
CA SER A 69 3.62 12.60 9.14
C SER A 69 3.60 13.99 8.48
N SER A 70 3.15 14.99 9.25
CA SER A 70 3.02 16.38 8.81
C SER A 70 4.36 17.01 8.40
N ASN A 71 5.48 16.38 8.75
CA ASN A 71 6.84 16.85 8.47
C ASN A 71 7.65 15.92 7.53
N GLY A 72 7.05 14.91 6.91
CA GLY A 72 7.82 13.99 6.05
C GLY A 72 7.04 13.06 5.11
N GLY A 73 5.72 12.93 5.22
CA GLY A 73 4.91 12.10 4.32
C GLY A 73 4.57 12.77 2.99
N PHE A 74 4.42 11.98 1.91
CA PHE A 74 4.10 12.45 0.55
C PHE A 74 2.85 13.36 0.50
N PHE A 75 1.82 13.06 1.29
CA PHE A 75 0.61 13.89 1.40
C PHE A 75 0.78 15.11 2.32
N GLY A 76 1.61 15.01 3.36
CA GLY A 76 1.94 16.13 4.26
C GLY A 76 2.71 17.23 3.52
N LEU A 77 3.64 16.84 2.64
CA LEU A 77 4.39 17.75 1.78
C LEU A 77 3.45 18.48 0.79
N LEU A 78 2.50 17.77 0.19
CA LEU A 78 1.54 18.34 -0.77
C LEU A 78 0.58 19.34 -0.10
N ALA A 79 0.13 19.04 1.11
CA ALA A 79 -0.79 19.88 1.88
C ALA A 79 -0.12 21.11 2.51
N ASN A 80 1.20 21.06 2.77
CA ASN A 80 1.97 22.20 3.29
C ASN A 80 2.35 23.22 2.22
N ILE A 81 2.39 22.81 0.94
CA ILE A 81 2.82 23.69 -0.17
C ILE A 81 1.67 24.58 -0.71
N LEU A 82 0.39 24.24 -0.45
CA LEU A 82 -0.73 24.84 -1.19
C LEU A 82 -1.71 25.73 -0.39
N THR A 83 -1.67 25.78 0.94
CA THR A 83 -2.64 26.58 1.72
C THR A 83 -2.09 27.01 3.08
N ASP A 84 -2.30 28.29 3.43
CA ASP A 84 -2.07 28.80 4.79
C ASP A 84 -3.11 28.21 5.76
N ARG A 85 -2.67 27.25 6.57
CA ARG A 85 -3.52 26.54 7.54
C ARG A 85 -3.97 27.42 8.72
N THR A 86 -3.44 28.63 8.87
CA THR A 86 -3.79 29.55 9.96
C THR A 86 -4.89 30.55 9.59
N SER A 87 -5.28 30.61 8.30
CA SER A 87 -6.31 31.54 7.82
C SER A 87 -7.72 31.16 8.27
N ALA A 88 -8.57 32.15 8.56
CA ALA A 88 -10.01 31.94 8.81
C ALA A 88 -10.78 31.42 7.57
N THR A 89 -10.15 31.46 6.38
CA THR A 89 -10.73 30.91 5.13
C THR A 89 -10.36 29.45 4.89
N PHE A 90 -9.46 28.89 5.71
CA PHE A 90 -9.13 27.47 5.68
C PHE A 90 -10.30 26.65 6.20
N THR A 91 -10.57 25.52 5.56
CA THR A 91 -11.60 24.57 5.99
C THR A 91 -10.98 23.18 6.06
N SER A 92 -11.21 22.48 7.17
CA SER A 92 -10.72 21.13 7.41
C SER A 92 -11.26 20.14 6.37
N ALA A 93 -10.67 18.95 6.28
CA ALA A 93 -11.20 17.89 5.43
C ALA A 93 -12.66 17.56 5.79
N VAL A 94 -13.01 17.57 7.09
CA VAL A 94 -14.37 17.33 7.57
C VAL A 94 -15.33 18.47 7.18
N GLY A 95 -14.88 19.73 7.28
CA GLY A 95 -15.65 20.89 6.84
C GLY A 95 -15.90 20.93 5.32
N ASN A 96 -15.00 20.34 4.52
CA ASN A 96 -15.23 20.17 3.08
C ASN A 96 -16.23 19.05 2.73
N LEU A 97 -16.45 18.09 3.64
CA LEU A 97 -17.47 17.04 3.46
C LEU A 97 -18.88 17.55 3.77
N ASP A 98 -19.02 18.47 4.73
CA ASP A 98 -20.27 19.16 5.03
C ASP A 98 -19.99 20.64 5.29
N THR A 99 -20.40 21.52 4.37
CA THR A 99 -20.12 22.96 4.44
C THR A 99 -21.07 23.75 5.32
N ARG A 100 -22.08 23.12 5.93
CA ARG A 100 -23.07 23.81 6.76
C ARG A 100 -22.47 24.23 8.10
N VAL A 101 -22.64 25.49 8.46
CA VAL A 101 -22.09 26.06 9.70
C VAL A 101 -23.17 26.65 10.61
N GLU A 102 -24.42 26.72 10.14
CA GLU A 102 -25.57 27.22 10.90
C GLU A 102 -26.50 26.08 11.33
N MET A 103 -27.13 26.24 12.50
CA MET A 103 -28.24 25.39 12.94
C MET A 103 -29.45 25.56 12.01
N ASP A 104 -30.24 24.51 11.84
CA ASP A 104 -31.51 24.59 11.11
C ASP A 104 -32.46 25.58 11.81
N LYS A 105 -32.94 26.58 11.07
CA LYS A 105 -33.80 27.65 11.57
C LYS A 105 -35.12 27.14 12.16
N ASN A 106 -35.50 25.90 11.85
CA ASN A 106 -36.72 25.26 12.37
C ASN A 106 -36.51 24.55 13.73
N ILE A 107 -35.29 24.56 14.29
CA ILE A 107 -34.98 23.96 15.58
C ILE A 107 -34.80 25.08 16.62
N GLY A 108 -35.87 25.37 17.35
CA GLY A 108 -35.84 26.31 18.48
C GLY A 108 -35.34 25.67 19.77
N VAL A 109 -35.03 26.48 20.79
CA VAL A 109 -34.48 26.04 22.09
C VAL A 109 -35.36 25.02 22.80
N GLU A 110 -36.68 25.16 22.67
CA GLU A 110 -37.68 24.25 23.27
C GLU A 110 -37.82 22.92 22.50
N ASP A 111 -37.22 22.80 21.32
CA ASP A 111 -37.26 21.56 20.53
C ASP A 111 -36.32 20.52 21.14
N ARG A 112 -36.80 19.29 21.32
CA ARG A 112 -36.00 18.17 21.84
C ARG A 112 -34.75 17.88 21.00
N ARG A 113 -34.72 18.32 19.74
CA ARG A 113 -33.58 18.21 18.81
C ARG A 113 -32.53 19.30 18.99
N TYR A 114 -32.82 20.35 19.77
CA TYR A 114 -31.90 21.47 19.96
C TYR A 114 -30.57 21.04 20.57
N MET A 115 -30.60 20.40 21.75
CA MET A 115 -29.37 19.97 22.44
C MET A 115 -28.50 19.02 21.60
N PRO A 116 -29.05 17.97 20.93
CA PRO A 116 -28.27 17.14 20.01
C PRO A 116 -27.74 17.90 18.80
N SER A 117 -28.53 18.80 18.20
CA SER A 117 -28.11 19.56 17.01
C SER A 117 -26.97 20.51 17.35
N LEU A 118 -27.09 21.24 18.47
CA LEU A 118 -26.05 22.10 19.01
C LEU A 118 -24.78 21.30 19.31
N SER A 119 -24.93 20.14 19.94
CA SER A 119 -23.83 19.23 20.26
C SER A 119 -23.10 18.73 19.01
N PHE A 120 -23.83 18.39 17.95
CA PHE A 120 -23.23 17.95 16.69
C PHE A 120 -22.50 19.08 15.98
N MET A 121 -23.10 20.27 15.93
CA MET A 121 -22.45 21.45 15.34
C MET A 121 -21.17 21.80 16.07
N ALA A 122 -21.17 21.77 17.40
CA ALA A 122 -19.96 21.99 18.20
C ALA A 122 -18.90 20.91 17.95
N ALA A 123 -19.28 19.63 17.89
CA ALA A 123 -18.37 18.52 17.57
C ALA A 123 -17.76 18.62 16.17
N LYS A 124 -18.52 19.17 15.20
CA LYS A 124 -18.06 19.41 13.84
C LYS A 124 -17.10 20.60 13.75
N ILE A 125 -17.47 21.74 14.35
CA ILE A 125 -16.63 22.95 14.39
C ILE A 125 -15.31 22.67 15.08
N ALA A 126 -15.27 21.74 16.04
CA ALA A 126 -14.05 21.34 16.71
C ALA A 126 -12.94 20.84 15.75
N TYR A 127 -13.26 20.42 14.51
CA TYR A 127 -12.27 20.04 13.47
C TYR A 127 -11.59 21.22 12.78
N GLU A 128 -12.15 22.43 12.88
CA GLU A 128 -11.65 23.63 12.21
C GLU A 128 -10.50 24.29 12.97
N ASN A 129 -9.78 25.21 12.32
CA ASN A 129 -8.67 25.93 12.95
C ASN A 129 -9.14 27.08 13.87
N GLU A 130 -8.22 27.61 14.68
CA GLU A 130 -8.53 28.66 15.66
C GLU A 130 -9.12 29.92 14.99
N ALA A 131 -8.55 30.37 13.87
CA ALA A 131 -9.02 31.57 13.17
C ALA A 131 -10.47 31.44 12.65
N PHE A 132 -10.84 30.26 12.14
CA PHE A 132 -12.21 29.96 11.74
C PHE A 132 -13.15 29.96 12.96
N ILE A 133 -12.77 29.27 14.04
CA ILE A 133 -13.56 29.20 15.27
C ILE A 133 -13.75 30.60 15.87
N SER A 134 -12.70 31.43 15.90
CA SER A 134 -12.77 32.82 16.35
C SER A 134 -13.72 33.67 15.52
N SER A 135 -13.82 33.41 14.21
CA SER A 135 -14.75 34.11 13.34
C SER A 135 -16.20 33.63 13.54
N ALA A 136 -16.39 32.36 13.87
CA ALA A 136 -17.70 31.73 14.01
C ALA A 136 -18.32 31.90 15.41
N VAL A 137 -17.50 32.03 16.47
CA VAL A 137 -17.92 32.02 17.87
C VAL A 137 -17.29 33.17 18.67
N LYS A 138 -18.13 34.06 19.21
CA LYS A 138 -17.71 35.30 19.88
C LYS A 138 -16.90 35.10 21.17
N ASP A 139 -17.16 34.04 21.93
CA ASP A 139 -16.50 33.75 23.22
C ASP A 139 -15.96 32.30 23.22
N HIS A 140 -14.70 32.10 22.81
CA HIS A 140 -14.02 30.80 22.87
C HIS A 140 -12.65 30.95 23.56
N LEU A 141 -12.26 29.97 24.37
CA LEU A 141 -11.04 30.01 25.18
C LEU A 141 -10.13 28.80 24.89
N LYS A 142 -9.00 29.11 24.25
CA LYS A 142 -7.69 28.43 24.24
C LYS A 142 -7.61 26.97 23.77
N GLN A 143 -6.73 26.72 22.80
CA GLN A 143 -6.32 25.40 22.32
C GLN A 143 -5.36 24.70 23.32
N LEU A 144 -5.62 23.43 23.62
CA LEU A 144 -4.75 22.54 24.42
C LEU A 144 -4.18 21.43 23.51
N SER A 145 -3.19 20.68 24.00
CA SER A 145 -2.51 19.57 23.29
C SER A 145 -3.46 18.50 22.72
N THR A 146 -4.66 18.38 23.29
CA THR A 146 -5.80 17.66 22.73
C THR A 146 -6.85 18.69 22.35
N PRO A 147 -7.27 18.80 21.08
CA PRO A 147 -8.14 19.88 20.62
C PRO A 147 -9.55 19.71 21.18
N ALA A 148 -9.76 20.23 22.38
CA ALA A 148 -11.05 20.44 23.01
C ALA A 148 -11.37 21.93 22.98
N PHE A 149 -12.64 22.25 22.82
CA PHE A 149 -13.12 23.62 22.65
C PHE A 149 -14.37 23.83 23.52
N ILE A 150 -14.41 24.96 24.22
CA ILE A 150 -15.55 25.39 25.03
C ILE A 150 -16.19 26.61 24.37
N LEU A 151 -17.50 26.55 24.14
CA LEU A 151 -18.33 27.68 23.72
C LEU A 151 -19.45 27.92 24.72
N GLN A 152 -19.94 29.15 24.76
CA GLN A 152 -21.16 29.53 25.47
C GLN A 152 -22.16 30.06 24.46
N ASP A 153 -23.41 29.57 24.47
CA ASP A 153 -24.43 30.07 23.55
C ASP A 153 -24.96 31.43 24.02
N SER A 154 -24.26 32.49 23.65
CA SER A 154 -24.63 33.86 24.05
C SER A 154 -25.95 34.34 23.44
N LYS A 155 -26.54 33.62 22.46
CA LYS A 155 -27.70 34.09 21.68
C LYS A 155 -29.00 33.38 22.07
N ALA A 156 -28.96 32.07 22.32
CA ALA A 156 -30.17 31.28 22.53
C ALA A 156 -30.33 30.79 23.98
N ASP A 157 -29.25 30.41 24.67
CA ASP A 157 -29.24 30.15 26.11
C ASP A 157 -27.92 30.63 26.74
N PRO A 158 -27.88 31.86 27.30
CA PRO A 158 -26.65 32.43 27.86
C PRO A 158 -26.13 31.67 29.09
N ASN A 159 -26.90 30.72 29.63
CA ASN A 159 -26.47 29.87 30.74
C ASN A 159 -25.87 28.54 30.24
N LEU A 160 -25.94 28.21 28.96
CA LEU A 160 -25.45 26.93 28.46
C LEU A 160 -24.01 27.02 27.93
N ILE A 161 -23.15 26.17 28.48
CA ILE A 161 -21.76 25.97 28.05
C ILE A 161 -21.68 24.63 27.29
N VAL A 162 -21.01 24.59 26.15
CA VAL A 162 -20.80 23.36 25.38
C VAL A 162 -19.30 23.08 25.32
N LEU A 163 -18.88 21.95 25.89
CA LEU A 163 -17.53 21.41 25.76
C LEU A 163 -17.51 20.36 24.65
N ALA A 164 -16.83 20.66 23.55
CA ALA A 164 -16.69 19.76 22.41
C ALA A 164 -15.25 19.25 22.27
N PHE A 165 -15.11 17.93 22.19
CA PHE A 165 -13.84 17.29 21.84
C PHE A 165 -13.80 17.03 20.34
N ARG A 166 -12.72 17.47 19.69
CA ARG A 166 -12.42 17.12 18.30
C ARG A 166 -12.04 15.65 18.20
N GLY A 167 -12.45 15.01 17.10
CA GLY A 167 -11.98 13.67 16.76
C GLY A 167 -10.81 13.66 15.76
N THR A 168 -10.52 12.50 15.20
CA THR A 168 -9.33 12.31 14.36
C THR A 168 -9.49 12.96 12.99
N GLU A 169 -8.53 13.81 12.60
CA GLU A 169 -8.47 14.31 11.23
C GLU A 169 -8.12 13.16 10.28
N PRO A 170 -8.77 13.01 9.11
CA PRO A 170 -8.51 11.92 8.17
C PRO A 170 -7.03 11.77 7.75
N PHE A 171 -6.22 12.82 7.94
CA PHE A 171 -4.81 12.87 7.57
C PHE A 171 -3.86 13.12 8.77
N ASP A 172 -4.33 13.03 10.01
CA ASP A 172 -3.51 13.18 11.22
C ASP A 172 -3.04 11.82 11.75
N ALA A 173 -1.81 11.46 11.39
CA ALA A 173 -1.19 10.18 11.75
C ALA A 173 -1.12 9.92 13.27
N ASN A 174 -0.94 10.97 14.08
CA ASN A 174 -0.83 10.83 15.54
C ASN A 174 -2.22 10.54 16.15
N GLY A 175 -3.28 11.18 15.65
CA GLY A 175 -4.65 10.89 16.05
C GLY A 175 -5.05 9.44 15.75
N TRP A 176 -4.80 8.96 14.53
CA TRP A 176 -5.08 7.57 14.15
C TRP A 176 -4.27 6.56 14.95
N SER A 177 -3.01 6.86 15.30
CA SER A 177 -2.20 5.95 16.13
C SER A 177 -2.80 5.72 17.51
N THR A 178 -3.46 6.73 18.08
CA THR A 178 -4.17 6.64 19.36
C THR A 178 -5.46 5.83 19.24
N ASP A 179 -6.12 5.90 18.07
CA ASP A 179 -7.35 5.17 17.78
C ASP A 179 -7.16 3.66 17.59
N PHE A 180 -5.97 3.23 17.15
CA PHE A 180 -5.65 1.82 16.92
C PHE A 180 -5.01 1.11 18.13
N ASP A 181 -4.76 1.83 19.22
CA ASP A 181 -4.25 1.28 20.48
C ASP A 181 -5.36 0.63 21.32
N VAL A 182 -5.70 -0.62 21.01
CA VAL A 182 -6.73 -1.41 21.71
C VAL A 182 -6.34 -1.90 23.11
N SER A 183 -5.33 -1.27 23.75
CA SER A 183 -4.88 -1.67 25.08
C SER A 183 -5.82 -1.19 26.19
N TRP A 184 -5.85 -1.97 27.28
CA TRP A 184 -6.66 -1.69 28.46
C TRP A 184 -5.86 -0.92 29.51
N TYR A 185 -6.53 0.05 30.13
CA TYR A 185 -6.11 0.65 31.39
C TYR A 185 -7.17 0.36 32.44
N GLU A 186 -6.78 -0.25 33.57
CA GLU A 186 -7.72 -0.58 34.64
C GLU A 186 -7.78 0.53 35.69
N LEU A 187 -8.99 1.01 35.94
CA LEU A 187 -9.32 1.94 37.01
C LEU A 187 -9.93 1.16 38.18
N LYS A 188 -9.24 1.14 39.33
CA LYS A 188 -9.67 0.39 40.52
C LYS A 188 -11.07 0.81 40.96
N GLY A 189 -12.00 -0.15 41.04
CA GLY A 189 -13.39 0.09 41.43
C GLY A 189 -14.29 0.69 40.34
N VAL A 190 -13.74 0.99 39.16
CA VAL A 190 -14.46 1.57 38.02
C VAL A 190 -14.57 0.56 36.88
N GLY A 191 -13.50 -0.18 36.56
CA GLY A 191 -13.45 -1.10 35.42
C GLY A 191 -12.32 -0.76 34.45
N LYS A 192 -12.33 -1.41 33.29
CA LYS A 192 -11.29 -1.23 32.27
C LYS A 192 -11.73 -0.24 31.20
N VAL A 193 -10.80 0.58 30.75
CA VAL A 193 -11.00 1.64 29.75
C VAL A 193 -9.91 1.62 28.68
N HIS A 194 -10.22 2.16 27.51
CA HIS A 194 -9.28 2.25 26.39
C HIS A 194 -8.11 3.19 26.72
N ARG A 195 -6.89 2.64 26.74
CA ARG A 195 -5.70 3.34 27.22
C ARG A 195 -5.25 4.47 26.29
N GLY A 196 -5.26 4.27 24.98
CA GLY A 196 -4.94 5.31 24.00
C GLY A 196 -5.77 6.58 24.21
N PHE A 197 -7.10 6.43 24.33
CA PHE A 197 -8.01 7.54 24.60
C PHE A 197 -7.75 8.21 25.97
N MET A 198 -7.40 7.45 27.01
CA MET A 198 -7.00 8.03 28.30
C MET A 198 -5.71 8.86 28.21
N HIS A 199 -4.71 8.39 27.45
CA HIS A 199 -3.51 9.18 27.17
C HIS A 199 -3.83 10.47 26.44
N ALA A 200 -4.67 10.41 25.40
CA ALA A 200 -5.15 11.61 24.71
C ALA A 200 -5.92 12.57 25.64
N LEU A 201 -6.58 12.10 26.69
CA LEU A 201 -7.26 12.96 27.65
C LEU A 201 -6.31 13.62 28.67
N GLY A 202 -5.05 13.19 28.73
CA GLY A 202 -4.02 13.73 29.62
C GLY A 202 -3.66 12.84 30.81
N MET A 203 -3.81 11.52 30.69
CA MET A 203 -3.36 10.56 31.71
C MET A 203 -1.84 10.68 31.96
N GLN A 204 -1.45 10.72 33.24
CA GLN A 204 -0.04 10.78 33.64
C GLN A 204 0.57 9.39 33.82
N LYS A 205 1.91 9.31 33.88
CA LYS A 205 2.63 8.05 34.14
C LYS A 205 2.18 7.37 35.45
N ASN A 206 1.83 8.16 36.46
CA ASN A 206 1.40 7.67 37.77
C ASN A 206 -0.15 7.56 37.90
N GLY A 207 -0.88 7.60 36.77
CA GLY A 207 -2.33 7.48 36.72
C GLY A 207 -3.07 8.83 36.69
N TRP A 208 -4.17 8.90 37.45
CA TRP A 208 -5.06 10.07 37.52
C TRP A 208 -5.06 10.65 38.94
N PRO A 209 -4.03 11.44 39.33
CA PRO A 209 -4.08 12.16 40.59
C PRO A 209 -5.20 13.21 40.55
N LYS A 210 -5.88 13.45 41.68
CA LYS A 210 -6.97 14.43 41.72
C LYS A 210 -6.49 15.84 41.42
N ASP A 211 -5.30 16.22 41.88
CA ASP A 211 -4.72 17.55 41.69
C ASP A 211 -3.25 17.45 41.25
N ILE A 212 -2.80 18.41 40.44
CA ILE A 212 -1.45 18.45 39.85
C ILE A 212 -0.89 19.87 39.91
N ASP A 213 0.42 20.01 40.17
CA ASP A 213 1.12 21.29 40.05
C ASP A 213 1.40 21.60 38.58
N GLN A 214 0.58 22.46 37.97
CA GLN A 214 0.75 22.90 36.57
C GLN A 214 1.90 23.92 36.40
N GLY A 215 2.56 24.35 37.49
CA GLY A 215 3.51 25.46 37.51
C GLY A 215 4.94 25.15 37.00
N ALA A 216 5.27 23.91 36.62
CA ALA A 216 6.65 23.50 36.34
C ALA A 216 6.89 22.81 34.98
N THR A 217 5.87 22.66 34.12
CA THR A 217 6.02 21.96 32.83
C THR A 217 5.40 22.74 31.68
N ASP A 218 6.10 22.81 30.54
CA ASP A 218 5.65 23.40 29.25
C ASP A 218 4.42 22.71 28.62
N HIS A 219 3.78 21.76 29.32
CA HIS A 219 2.66 20.96 28.83
C HIS A 219 1.47 21.01 29.80
N SER A 220 0.38 21.67 29.38
CA SER A 220 -0.89 21.65 30.09
C SER A 220 -1.68 20.37 29.76
N TYR A 221 -2.01 19.56 30.77
CA TYR A 221 -2.82 18.35 30.59
C TYR A 221 -4.30 18.69 30.38
N ALA A 222 -4.90 18.14 29.31
CA ALA A 222 -6.23 18.53 28.82
C ALA A 222 -7.32 18.43 29.90
N TYR A 223 -7.47 17.27 30.56
CA TYR A 223 -8.46 17.08 31.63
C TYR A 223 -8.41 18.15 32.72
N TYR A 224 -7.24 18.41 33.29
CA TYR A 224 -7.10 19.31 34.45
C TYR A 224 -7.38 20.76 34.08
N SER A 225 -6.90 21.20 32.91
CA SER A 225 -7.17 22.54 32.38
C SER A 225 -8.67 22.73 32.10
N LEU A 226 -9.31 21.78 31.41
CA LEU A 226 -10.75 21.84 31.11
C LEU A 226 -11.60 21.81 32.39
N ARG A 227 -11.24 20.94 33.35
CA ARG A 227 -11.90 20.87 34.66
C ARG A 227 -11.85 22.22 35.39
N GLN A 228 -10.68 22.85 35.43
CA GLN A 228 -10.52 24.13 36.11
C GLN A 228 -11.25 25.26 35.37
N MET A 229 -11.19 25.26 34.04
CA MET A 229 -11.92 26.25 33.21
C MET A 229 -13.43 26.14 33.43
N LEU A 230 -14.00 24.93 33.40
CA LEU A 230 -15.41 24.71 33.67
C LEU A 230 -15.78 25.16 35.09
N LYS A 231 -14.98 24.82 36.12
CA LYS A 231 -15.20 25.30 37.49
C LYS A 231 -15.25 26.83 37.55
N ASN A 232 -14.28 27.50 36.94
CA ASN A 232 -14.22 28.96 36.92
C ASN A 232 -15.42 29.58 36.20
N MET A 233 -15.88 28.99 35.09
CA MET A 233 -17.04 29.49 34.34
C MET A 233 -18.35 29.28 35.11
N LEU A 234 -18.54 28.11 35.73
CA LEU A 234 -19.73 27.78 36.51
C LEU A 234 -19.80 28.56 37.84
N GLN A 235 -18.64 28.97 38.38
CA GLN A 235 -18.57 29.89 39.53
C GLN A 235 -18.98 31.32 39.15
N LYS A 236 -18.65 31.78 37.94
CA LYS A 236 -19.03 33.14 37.48
C LYS A 236 -20.53 33.28 37.24
N ASN A 237 -21.23 32.18 36.94
CA ASN A 237 -22.67 32.18 36.73
C ASN A 237 -23.28 30.95 37.40
N GLU A 238 -23.94 31.14 38.55
CA GLU A 238 -24.60 30.06 39.31
C GLU A 238 -25.74 29.36 38.56
N LYS A 239 -26.30 29.99 37.53
CA LYS A 239 -27.34 29.38 36.68
C LYS A 239 -26.75 28.60 35.50
N ALA A 240 -25.45 28.74 35.23
CA ALA A 240 -24.85 28.11 34.08
C ALA A 240 -24.91 26.58 34.15
N LYS A 241 -25.18 25.90 33.06
CA LYS A 241 -25.03 24.46 32.94
C LYS A 241 -24.10 24.15 31.80
N PHE A 242 -23.60 22.93 31.72
CA PHE A 242 -22.79 22.52 30.60
C PHE A 242 -23.18 21.17 30.02
N ILE A 243 -22.92 21.01 28.73
CA ILE A 243 -22.99 19.73 28.02
C ILE A 243 -21.62 19.36 27.48
N VAL A 244 -21.40 18.06 27.28
CA VAL A 244 -20.16 17.53 26.71
C VAL A 244 -20.46 16.73 25.44
N THR A 245 -19.69 16.97 24.38
CA THR A 245 -19.95 16.38 23.06
C THR A 245 -18.67 16.03 22.31
N GLY A 246 -18.81 15.20 21.29
CA GLY A 246 -17.74 14.90 20.34
C GLY A 246 -18.15 13.90 19.26
N HIS A 247 -17.39 13.89 18.16
CA HIS A 247 -17.57 12.97 17.03
C HIS A 247 -16.37 12.03 16.89
N SER A 248 -16.62 10.75 16.60
CA SER A 248 -15.57 9.71 16.48
C SER A 248 -14.72 9.63 17.76
N LEU A 249 -13.38 9.70 17.69
CA LEU A 249 -12.46 9.83 18.84
C LEU A 249 -12.92 10.91 19.83
N GLY A 250 -13.41 12.05 19.35
CA GLY A 250 -13.90 13.13 20.21
C GLY A 250 -15.08 12.67 21.08
N GLY A 251 -15.94 11.79 20.56
CA GLY A 251 -17.01 11.17 21.34
C GLY A 251 -16.47 10.27 22.46
N ALA A 252 -15.37 9.55 22.20
CA ALA A 252 -14.70 8.74 23.23
C ALA A 252 -14.11 9.63 24.33
N LEU A 253 -13.41 10.70 23.95
CA LEU A 253 -12.85 11.66 24.89
C LEU A 253 -13.94 12.35 25.74
N ALA A 254 -15.09 12.67 25.14
CA ALA A 254 -16.22 13.24 25.83
C ALA A 254 -16.69 12.36 27.00
N ILE A 255 -16.93 11.07 26.76
CA ILE A 255 -17.41 10.17 27.82
C ILE A 255 -16.30 9.85 28.84
N LEU A 256 -15.04 9.75 28.40
CA LEU A 256 -13.91 9.52 29.29
C LEU A 256 -13.64 10.74 30.19
N PHE A 257 -13.81 11.96 29.70
CA PHE A 257 -13.71 13.19 30.51
C PHE A 257 -14.65 13.13 31.72
N ILE A 258 -15.91 12.73 31.50
CA ILE A 258 -16.89 12.57 32.58
C ILE A 258 -16.50 11.41 33.51
N SER A 259 -15.95 10.33 32.97
CA SER A 259 -15.50 9.21 33.82
C SER A 259 -14.40 9.62 34.80
N VAL A 260 -13.46 10.47 34.38
CA VAL A 260 -12.41 10.99 35.28
C VAL A 260 -12.97 12.03 36.25
N LEU A 261 -13.97 12.84 35.86
CA LEU A 261 -14.72 13.67 36.82
C LEU A 261 -15.38 12.81 37.91
N ALA A 262 -15.99 11.68 37.52
CA ALA A 262 -16.66 10.78 38.47
C ALA A 262 -15.63 10.15 39.41
N LEU A 263 -14.49 9.71 38.88
CA LEU A 263 -13.37 9.15 39.63
C LEU A 263 -12.82 10.16 40.66
N HIS A 264 -12.74 11.44 40.29
CA HIS A 264 -12.28 12.50 41.19
C HIS A 264 -13.38 13.07 42.11
N GLU A 265 -14.58 12.50 42.07
CA GLU A 265 -15.74 12.90 42.90
C GLU A 265 -16.09 14.39 42.74
N GLU A 266 -16.06 14.90 41.51
CA GLU A 266 -16.37 16.30 41.19
C GLU A 266 -17.89 16.57 41.19
N ALA A 267 -18.54 16.41 42.34
CA ALA A 267 -20.00 16.47 42.50
C ALA A 267 -20.62 17.76 41.94
N LEU A 268 -20.00 18.92 42.19
CA LEU A 268 -20.46 20.22 41.67
C LEU A 268 -20.51 20.26 40.13
N LEU A 269 -19.57 19.60 39.46
CA LEU A 269 -19.57 19.54 38.00
C LEU A 269 -20.67 18.59 37.50
N PHE A 270 -20.92 17.48 38.19
CA PHE A 270 -22.03 16.59 37.84
C PHE A 270 -23.41 17.26 38.03
N GLU A 271 -23.62 17.96 39.13
CA GLU A 271 -24.87 18.67 39.42
C GLU A 271 -25.19 19.78 38.40
N ARG A 272 -24.16 20.30 37.74
CA ARG A 272 -24.27 21.36 36.73
C ARG A 272 -24.16 20.85 35.29
N MET A 273 -24.08 19.53 35.11
CA MET A 273 -24.00 18.88 33.81
C MET A 273 -25.39 18.52 33.30
N GLU A 274 -25.78 19.13 32.17
CA GLU A 274 -27.09 18.89 31.56
C GLU A 274 -27.11 17.60 30.72
N GLY A 275 -25.96 17.22 30.13
CA GLY A 275 -25.87 15.96 29.40
C GLY A 275 -24.60 15.76 28.57
N VAL A 276 -24.50 14.55 28.02
CA VAL A 276 -23.42 14.07 27.17
C VAL A 276 -24.03 13.53 25.88
N TYR A 277 -23.60 14.08 24.75
CA TYR A 277 -24.13 13.73 23.43
C TYR A 277 -22.98 13.34 22.52
N THR A 278 -22.89 12.08 22.09
CA THR A 278 -21.75 11.63 21.27
C THR A 278 -22.21 11.07 19.94
N PHE A 279 -21.39 11.24 18.91
CA PHE A 279 -21.72 10.90 17.52
C PHE A 279 -20.66 9.96 16.95
N GLY A 280 -21.07 8.79 16.46
CA GLY A 280 -20.11 7.81 15.92
C GLY A 280 -19.07 7.36 16.95
N GLN A 281 -19.44 7.35 18.24
CA GLN A 281 -18.52 7.08 19.35
C GLN A 281 -18.06 5.62 19.34
N PRO A 282 -16.74 5.32 19.39
CA PRO A 282 -16.24 3.95 19.56
C PRO A 282 -16.52 3.42 20.98
N ARG A 283 -16.31 2.12 21.19
CA ARG A 283 -16.41 1.53 22.53
C ARG A 283 -15.19 1.93 23.36
N VAL A 284 -15.43 2.35 24.59
CA VAL A 284 -14.38 2.97 25.44
C VAL A 284 -14.03 2.16 26.68
N GLY A 285 -14.86 1.19 27.06
CA GLY A 285 -14.73 0.49 28.34
C GLY A 285 -15.31 -0.90 28.33
N ASP A 286 -15.06 -1.65 29.41
CA ASP A 286 -15.64 -2.97 29.63
C ASP A 286 -17.02 -2.90 30.31
N LYS A 287 -17.58 -4.06 30.65
CA LYS A 287 -18.88 -4.15 31.32
C LYS A 287 -18.87 -3.45 32.70
N GLN A 288 -17.78 -3.54 33.45
CA GLN A 288 -17.70 -2.93 34.77
C GLN A 288 -17.68 -1.40 34.65
N PHE A 289 -16.94 -0.87 33.69
CA PHE A 289 -16.94 0.56 33.36
C PHE A 289 -18.34 1.05 32.97
N ALA A 290 -19.06 0.29 32.14
CA ALA A 290 -20.43 0.58 31.77
C ALA A 290 -21.35 0.69 32.99
N GLU A 291 -21.32 -0.30 33.88
CA GLU A 291 -22.14 -0.33 35.11
C GLU A 291 -21.79 0.84 36.05
N TYR A 292 -20.49 1.13 36.22
CA TYR A 292 -20.03 2.27 37.01
C TYR A 292 -20.55 3.60 36.47
N MET A 293 -20.43 3.82 35.16
CA MET A 293 -20.88 5.07 34.55
C MET A 293 -22.40 5.22 34.57
N GLU A 294 -23.15 4.15 34.34
CA GLU A 294 -24.62 4.17 34.42
C GLU A 294 -25.10 4.55 35.84
N ASP A 295 -24.46 4.03 36.90
CA ASP A 295 -24.76 4.40 38.28
C ASP A 295 -24.51 5.90 38.54
N LYS A 296 -23.34 6.42 38.10
CA LYS A 296 -22.99 7.83 38.28
C LYS A 296 -23.92 8.76 37.51
N LEU A 297 -24.20 8.46 36.24
CA LEU A 297 -25.11 9.27 35.44
C LEU A 297 -26.52 9.28 36.02
N LYS A 298 -27.01 8.13 36.51
CA LYS A 298 -28.31 8.03 37.17
C LYS A 298 -28.36 8.80 38.50
N LYS A 299 -27.29 8.73 39.31
CA LYS A 299 -27.20 9.44 40.60
C LYS A 299 -27.36 10.95 40.45
N TYR A 300 -26.80 11.53 39.38
CA TYR A 300 -26.80 12.97 39.15
C TYR A 300 -27.82 13.42 38.07
N ASP A 301 -28.70 12.53 37.62
CA ASP A 301 -29.69 12.78 36.56
C ASP A 301 -29.09 13.35 35.25
N VAL A 302 -27.89 12.89 34.90
CA VAL A 302 -27.19 13.34 33.69
C VAL A 302 -27.65 12.52 32.48
N ARG A 303 -28.13 13.21 31.44
CA ARG A 303 -28.55 12.56 30.20
C ARG A 303 -27.34 12.15 29.35
N TYR A 304 -27.24 10.89 28.99
CA TYR A 304 -26.24 10.40 28.02
C TYR A 304 -26.92 9.78 26.80
N LEU A 305 -26.67 10.31 25.61
CA LEU A 305 -27.22 9.80 24.34
C LEU A 305 -26.11 9.57 23.32
N ARG A 306 -26.04 8.34 22.79
CA ARG A 306 -25.14 7.99 21.69
C ARG A 306 -25.89 8.01 20.36
N TYR A 307 -25.38 8.74 19.38
CA TYR A 307 -25.94 8.82 18.03
C TYR A 307 -25.14 7.94 17.07
N VAL A 308 -25.82 7.00 16.43
CA VAL A 308 -25.23 6.08 15.45
C VAL A 308 -25.98 6.21 14.13
N TYR A 309 -25.24 6.48 13.06
CA TYR A 309 -25.81 6.56 11.72
C TYR A 309 -25.57 5.28 10.94
N SER A 310 -26.65 4.54 10.68
CA SER A 310 -26.69 3.46 9.70
C SER A 310 -25.51 2.48 9.86
N ASN A 311 -24.66 2.44 8.85
CA ASN A 311 -23.56 1.54 8.68
C ASN A 311 -22.22 2.11 9.18
N ASP A 312 -22.22 3.14 10.03
CA ASP A 312 -21.03 3.74 10.63
C ASP A 312 -20.14 2.69 11.35
N LEU A 313 -18.91 2.52 10.88
CA LEU A 313 -17.99 1.52 11.41
C LEU A 313 -17.51 1.85 12.83
N VAL A 314 -17.37 3.13 13.18
CA VAL A 314 -16.64 3.56 14.39
C VAL A 314 -17.32 3.08 15.68
N PRO A 315 -18.66 3.14 15.84
CA PRO A 315 -19.34 2.56 17.00
C PRO A 315 -19.18 1.05 17.16
N ARG A 316 -18.72 0.35 16.13
CA ARG A 316 -18.65 -1.11 16.11
C ARG A 316 -17.26 -1.63 16.48
N ILE A 317 -16.34 -0.73 16.81
CA ILE A 317 -14.99 -1.02 17.26
C ILE A 317 -14.65 -0.31 18.59
N PRO A 318 -13.77 -0.88 19.43
CA PRO A 318 -13.30 -2.28 19.41
C PRO A 318 -14.44 -3.30 19.62
N PHE A 319 -14.20 -4.59 19.38
CA PHE A 319 -15.28 -5.59 19.34
C PHE A 319 -15.90 -5.92 20.71
N ASP A 320 -17.22 -6.11 20.73
CA ASP A 320 -17.95 -6.71 21.86
C ASP A 320 -17.98 -8.23 21.70
N ASP A 321 -16.84 -8.89 21.95
CA ASP A 321 -16.70 -10.33 21.97
C ASP A 321 -15.94 -10.83 23.20
N LYS A 322 -15.73 -12.15 23.30
CA LYS A 322 -15.03 -12.76 24.44
C LYS A 322 -13.53 -12.42 24.50
N SER A 323 -12.96 -11.96 23.38
CA SER A 323 -11.54 -11.65 23.25
C SER A 323 -11.25 -10.20 23.63
N PHE A 324 -12.08 -9.27 23.15
CA PHE A 324 -11.88 -7.84 23.34
C PHE A 324 -12.72 -7.27 24.48
N MET A 325 -13.91 -7.79 24.77
CA MET A 325 -14.77 -7.43 25.91
C MET A 325 -15.19 -5.95 26.03
N TYR A 326 -14.99 -5.14 24.99
CA TYR A 326 -15.45 -3.75 24.99
C TYR A 326 -16.97 -3.67 24.85
N LYS A 327 -17.61 -2.77 25.60
CA LYS A 327 -19.06 -2.60 25.58
C LYS A 327 -19.46 -1.13 25.45
N HIS A 328 -20.58 -0.94 24.77
CA HIS A 328 -21.34 0.30 24.89
C HIS A 328 -22.27 0.23 26.10
N PHE A 329 -22.68 1.41 26.56
CA PHE A 329 -23.69 1.59 27.61
C PHE A 329 -24.54 2.82 27.28
N GLY A 330 -25.65 2.98 28.01
CA GLY A 330 -26.61 4.03 27.73
C GLY A 330 -27.39 3.86 26.41
N PRO A 331 -28.41 4.70 26.18
CA PRO A 331 -29.28 4.61 25.01
C PRO A 331 -28.57 4.99 23.70
N CYS A 332 -28.75 4.14 22.69
CA CYS A 332 -28.35 4.39 21.31
C CYS A 332 -29.52 4.96 20.50
N ILE A 333 -29.35 6.17 19.99
CA ILE A 333 -30.23 6.78 19.00
C ILE A 333 -29.70 6.40 17.61
N TYR A 334 -30.27 5.33 17.05
CA TYR A 334 -29.89 4.81 15.74
C TYR A 334 -30.75 5.44 14.64
N TYR A 335 -30.10 6.03 13.63
CA TYR A 335 -30.76 6.47 12.41
C TYR A 335 -30.43 5.53 11.27
N ASN A 336 -31.44 4.99 10.60
CA ASN A 336 -31.20 4.22 9.36
C ASN A 336 -30.92 5.16 8.16
N SER A 337 -30.61 4.57 7.01
CA SER A 337 -30.39 5.29 5.73
C SER A 337 -31.59 6.14 5.24
N LEU A 338 -32.77 5.97 5.85
CA LEU A 338 -33.97 6.77 5.60
C LEU A 338 -34.16 7.91 6.63
N TYR A 339 -33.16 8.18 7.48
CA TYR A 339 -33.22 9.12 8.61
C TYR A 339 -34.36 8.83 9.60
N ARG A 340 -34.84 7.58 9.67
CA ARG A 340 -35.80 7.16 10.69
C ARG A 340 -35.02 6.79 11.95
N GLY A 341 -35.16 7.61 12.98
CA GLY A 341 -34.55 7.38 14.29
C GLY A 341 -35.29 6.30 15.08
N LYS A 342 -34.54 5.45 15.77
CA LYS A 342 -35.04 4.50 16.77
C LYS A 342 -34.14 4.54 18.00
N VAL A 343 -34.74 4.45 19.19
CA VAL A 343 -34.00 4.26 20.43
C VAL A 343 -33.77 2.76 20.61
N MET A 344 -32.53 2.35 20.81
CA MET A 344 -32.11 0.96 20.97
C MET A 344 -31.06 0.87 22.08
N HIS A 345 -30.94 -0.30 22.72
CA HIS A 345 -29.85 -0.55 23.67
C HIS A 345 -28.52 -0.74 22.96
N GLU A 346 -28.54 -1.37 21.79
CA GLU A 346 -27.35 -1.73 21.03
C GLU A 346 -27.63 -1.57 19.53
N GLU A 347 -26.67 -1.04 18.77
CA GLU A 347 -26.82 -0.85 17.34
C GLU A 347 -26.92 -2.17 16.56
N PRO A 348 -27.63 -2.21 15.41
CA PRO A 348 -27.65 -3.38 14.54
C PRO A 348 -26.24 -3.76 14.09
N ASP A 349 -25.98 -5.07 13.99
CA ASP A 349 -24.69 -5.63 13.56
C ASP A 349 -23.51 -5.11 14.40
N LYS A 350 -23.65 -5.19 15.73
CA LYS A 350 -22.73 -4.62 16.71
C LYS A 350 -21.25 -4.95 16.51
N ASN A 351 -20.95 -6.12 15.97
CA ASN A 351 -19.61 -6.52 15.52
C ASN A 351 -19.73 -6.75 14.02
N TYR A 352 -19.32 -5.76 13.23
CA TYR A 352 -19.60 -5.54 11.80
C TYR A 352 -19.09 -6.61 10.83
N PHE A 353 -18.83 -7.85 11.28
CA PHE A 353 -18.07 -8.88 10.56
C PHE A 353 -18.80 -10.23 10.42
N SER A 354 -20.12 -10.29 10.60
CA SER A 354 -20.93 -11.46 10.20
C SER A 354 -21.21 -11.46 8.68
N LEU A 355 -20.33 -12.13 7.93
CA LEU A 355 -20.25 -12.11 6.46
C LEU A 355 -21.54 -12.44 5.69
N VAL A 356 -22.51 -13.12 6.31
CA VAL A 356 -23.73 -13.63 5.65
C VAL A 356 -24.85 -12.57 5.53
N TRP A 357 -24.90 -11.59 6.44
CA TRP A 357 -25.97 -10.56 6.49
C TRP A 357 -25.55 -9.18 5.93
N ILE A 358 -24.25 -8.93 5.81
CA ILE A 358 -23.64 -7.63 5.45
C ILE A 358 -23.85 -7.26 3.97
N ILE A 359 -23.81 -8.25 3.09
CA ILE A 359 -23.54 -8.04 1.66
C ILE A 359 -24.75 -7.48 0.88
N PRO A 360 -25.98 -8.00 1.05
CA PRO A 360 -27.14 -7.41 0.40
C PRO A 360 -27.44 -6.01 0.94
N ASN A 361 -27.30 -5.80 2.26
CA ASN A 361 -27.68 -4.56 2.92
C ASN A 361 -26.69 -3.42 2.65
N MET A 362 -25.38 -3.67 2.63
CA MET A 362 -24.38 -2.61 2.44
C MET A 362 -24.43 -2.01 1.04
N VAL A 363 -24.62 -2.84 0.00
CA VAL A 363 -24.72 -2.37 -1.38
C VAL A 363 -26.05 -1.68 -1.62
N VAL A 364 -27.17 -2.30 -1.21
CA VAL A 364 -28.50 -1.67 -1.36
C VAL A 364 -28.53 -0.34 -0.61
N ASN A 365 -27.95 -0.28 0.60
CA ASN A 365 -27.83 0.97 1.35
C ASN A 365 -26.92 1.97 0.64
N ALA A 366 -25.77 1.57 0.11
CA ALA A 366 -24.91 2.49 -0.63
C ALA A 366 -25.64 3.05 -1.87
N CYS A 367 -26.28 2.21 -2.68
CA CYS A 367 -27.02 2.62 -3.89
C CYS A 367 -28.13 3.59 -3.52
N TRP A 368 -28.87 3.24 -2.46
CA TRP A 368 -29.90 4.09 -1.91
C TRP A 368 -29.33 5.43 -1.42
N GLU A 369 -28.23 5.42 -0.70
CA GLU A 369 -27.57 6.63 -0.17
C GLU A 369 -27.13 7.59 -1.29
N LEU A 370 -26.61 7.08 -2.41
CA LEU A 370 -26.26 7.91 -3.58
C LEU A 370 -27.49 8.49 -4.28
N VAL A 371 -28.49 7.65 -4.58
CA VAL A 371 -29.76 8.11 -5.18
C VAL A 371 -30.40 9.18 -4.29
N ARG A 372 -30.38 8.94 -2.97
CA ARG A 372 -30.90 9.86 -1.98
C ARG A 372 -30.10 11.16 -1.91
N GLY A 373 -28.77 11.14 -2.06
CA GLY A 373 -27.94 12.34 -2.17
C GLY A 373 -28.37 13.29 -3.29
N PHE A 374 -28.89 12.75 -4.40
CA PHE A 374 -29.49 13.54 -5.49
C PHE A 374 -30.95 13.95 -5.24
N LEU A 375 -31.75 13.13 -4.54
CA LEU A 375 -33.17 13.40 -4.30
C LEU A 375 -33.44 14.36 -3.11
N LEU A 376 -32.65 14.27 -2.03
CA LEU A 376 -32.82 15.10 -0.84
C LEU A 376 -32.83 16.60 -1.14
N PRO A 377 -31.95 17.15 -2.00
CA PRO A 377 -31.94 18.58 -2.30
C PRO A 377 -33.21 19.02 -3.05
N ILE A 378 -33.78 18.12 -3.86
CA ILE A 378 -35.01 18.36 -4.62
C ILE A 378 -36.22 18.36 -3.67
N VAL A 379 -36.25 17.45 -2.70
CA VAL A 379 -37.40 17.24 -1.79
C VAL A 379 -37.38 18.16 -0.57
N LYS A 380 -36.19 18.44 -0.02
CA LYS A 380 -36.01 19.16 1.25
C LYS A 380 -35.35 20.54 1.11
N GLY A 381 -34.92 20.91 -0.09
CA GLY A 381 -34.32 22.20 -0.39
C GLY A 381 -32.79 22.16 -0.49
N ARG A 382 -32.19 23.26 -0.96
CA ARG A 382 -30.76 23.33 -1.34
C ARG A 382 -29.80 23.09 -0.16
N ASP A 383 -30.24 23.32 1.07
CA ASP A 383 -29.44 23.10 2.28
C ASP A 383 -29.14 21.62 2.55
N TYR A 384 -29.81 20.70 1.83
CA TYR A 384 -29.56 19.26 1.89
C TYR A 384 -28.68 18.75 0.73
N ARG A 385 -28.09 19.66 -0.06
CA ARG A 385 -27.17 19.32 -1.16
C ARG A 385 -25.84 18.82 -0.63
N GLU A 386 -25.51 17.58 -0.98
CA GLU A 386 -24.19 17.00 -0.70
C GLU A 386 -23.10 17.72 -1.52
N THR A 387 -21.91 17.82 -0.96
CA THR A 387 -20.76 18.40 -1.66
C THR A 387 -20.30 17.49 -2.79
N TRP A 388 -19.65 18.06 -3.81
CA TRP A 388 -19.12 17.27 -4.93
C TRP A 388 -18.14 16.18 -4.46
N LEU A 389 -17.39 16.44 -3.39
CA LEU A 389 -16.46 15.50 -2.77
C LEU A 389 -17.19 14.32 -2.13
N MET A 390 -18.28 14.56 -1.39
CA MET A 390 -19.13 13.48 -0.84
C MET A 390 -19.82 12.66 -1.93
N THR A 391 -20.32 13.32 -2.98
CA THR A 391 -20.89 12.63 -4.15
C THR A 391 -19.84 11.74 -4.82
N LEU A 392 -18.60 12.21 -4.96
CA LEU A 392 -17.49 11.43 -5.50
C LEU A 392 -17.17 10.21 -4.61
N VAL A 393 -17.04 10.39 -3.29
CA VAL A 393 -16.80 9.29 -2.33
C VAL A 393 -17.90 8.21 -2.44
N ARG A 394 -19.17 8.62 -2.58
CA ARG A 394 -20.28 7.70 -2.75
C ARG A 394 -20.26 7.00 -4.11
N ILE A 395 -19.98 7.70 -5.20
CA ILE A 395 -19.87 7.12 -6.56
C ILE A 395 -18.74 6.09 -6.64
N VAL A 396 -17.58 6.40 -6.04
CA VAL A 396 -16.45 5.47 -5.93
C VAL A 396 -16.85 4.19 -5.19
N GLY A 397 -17.69 4.30 -4.16
CA GLY A 397 -18.25 3.13 -3.45
C GLY A 397 -19.35 2.37 -4.21
N LEU A 398 -19.82 2.84 -5.37
CA LEU A 398 -21.09 2.41 -5.97
C LEU A 398 -21.10 2.02 -7.43
N GLU A 399 -19.99 2.06 -8.14
CA GLU A 399 -20.04 1.56 -9.52
C GLU A 399 -20.58 0.11 -9.51
N ALA A 400 -21.56 -0.16 -10.37
CA ALA A 400 -22.16 -1.49 -10.56
C ALA A 400 -21.09 -2.58 -10.85
N SER A 401 -19.91 -2.16 -11.30
CA SER A 401 -18.73 -2.99 -11.45
C SER A 401 -18.11 -3.47 -10.14
N PHE A 402 -18.09 -2.65 -9.07
CA PHE A 402 -17.58 -3.01 -7.75
C PHE A 402 -18.55 -3.96 -7.04
N LEU A 403 -19.86 -3.76 -7.23
CA LEU A 403 -20.87 -4.72 -6.82
C LEU A 403 -20.64 -6.08 -7.49
N ASP A 404 -20.38 -6.08 -8.79
CA ASP A 404 -20.12 -7.28 -9.57
C ASP A 404 -18.80 -7.97 -9.18
N ILE A 405 -17.76 -7.22 -8.83
CA ILE A 405 -16.50 -7.76 -8.28
C ILE A 405 -16.75 -8.32 -6.88
N PHE A 406 -17.54 -7.65 -6.03
CA PHE A 406 -17.84 -8.11 -4.68
C PHE A 406 -18.71 -9.37 -4.67
N LEU A 407 -19.70 -9.46 -5.55
CA LEU A 407 -20.55 -10.65 -5.72
C LEU A 407 -19.77 -11.85 -6.30
N LEU A 408 -18.60 -11.65 -6.93
CA LEU A 408 -17.71 -12.71 -7.40
C LEU A 408 -17.15 -13.55 -6.23
N LEU A 409 -17.06 -12.98 -5.03
CA LEU A 409 -16.66 -13.69 -3.80
C LEU A 409 -17.68 -14.76 -3.36
N PHE A 410 -18.95 -14.63 -3.74
CA PHE A 410 -20.06 -15.39 -3.14
C PHE A 410 -20.91 -16.19 -4.13
N SER A 411 -20.79 -15.93 -5.44
CA SER A 411 -21.35 -16.81 -6.48
C SER A 411 -20.29 -17.76 -7.04
N SER A 412 -20.57 -19.06 -7.06
CA SER A 412 -19.76 -20.06 -7.78
C SER A 412 -19.99 -20.04 -9.29
N ASP A 413 -21.03 -19.33 -9.76
CA ASP A 413 -21.40 -19.25 -11.17
C ASP A 413 -20.69 -18.04 -11.82
N ILE A 414 -19.39 -18.23 -12.08
CA ILE A 414 -18.48 -17.20 -12.61
C ILE A 414 -18.78 -16.93 -14.11
N LYS A 415 -19.33 -17.92 -14.85
CA LYS A 415 -19.57 -17.86 -16.30
C LYS A 415 -20.61 -16.83 -16.74
N LYS A 416 -21.50 -16.36 -15.87
CA LYS A 416 -22.57 -15.40 -16.22
C LYS A 416 -22.13 -13.92 -16.21
N ARG A 417 -20.89 -13.62 -15.84
CA ARG A 417 -20.42 -12.24 -15.65
C ARG A 417 -19.68 -11.73 -16.89
N LYS A 418 -20.05 -10.55 -17.38
CA LYS A 418 -19.51 -9.95 -18.62
C LYS A 418 -18.00 -9.69 -18.62
N PHE A 419 -17.35 -9.72 -17.46
CA PHE A 419 -15.92 -9.41 -17.26
C PHE A 419 -15.09 -10.64 -16.87
N VAL A 420 -15.66 -11.85 -16.84
CA VAL A 420 -14.91 -13.08 -16.58
C VAL A 420 -15.10 -14.07 -17.73
N ASP A 421 -14.03 -14.26 -18.48
CA ASP A 421 -13.96 -15.22 -19.58
C ASP A 421 -13.15 -16.43 -19.11
N CYS A 422 -13.84 -17.57 -18.89
CA CYS A 422 -13.28 -18.75 -18.24
C CYS A 422 -13.61 -20.02 -19.05
N SER A 423 -12.57 -20.69 -19.56
CA SER A 423 -12.69 -21.87 -20.43
C SER A 423 -12.71 -23.22 -19.71
N VAL A 424 -12.47 -23.27 -18.39
CA VAL A 424 -12.30 -24.55 -17.67
C VAL A 424 -13.47 -24.85 -16.74
N GLU A 425 -14.05 -26.04 -16.93
CA GLU A 425 -15.22 -26.56 -16.23
C GLU A 425 -14.88 -27.29 -14.90
N GLN A 426 -13.70 -27.05 -14.32
CA GLN A 426 -13.27 -27.75 -13.11
C GLN A 426 -13.02 -26.82 -11.92
N ARG A 427 -13.93 -26.95 -10.95
CA ARG A 427 -13.77 -26.70 -9.50
C ARG A 427 -12.94 -25.47 -9.10
N ARG A 428 -13.59 -24.29 -9.07
CA ARG A 428 -13.12 -23.16 -8.25
C ARG A 428 -14.21 -22.75 -7.25
N GLN A 429 -14.40 -23.59 -6.23
CA GLN A 429 -15.39 -23.36 -5.16
C GLN A 429 -14.80 -22.61 -3.94
N ASP A 430 -13.48 -22.53 -3.82
CA ASP A 430 -12.84 -21.96 -2.62
C ASP A 430 -12.91 -20.42 -2.60
N PHE A 431 -13.20 -19.86 -1.43
CA PHE A 431 -13.29 -18.42 -1.18
C PHE A 431 -11.94 -17.73 -1.41
N SER A 432 -10.84 -18.41 -1.06
CA SER A 432 -9.47 -17.89 -1.24
C SER A 432 -9.20 -17.45 -2.68
N HIS A 433 -9.60 -18.26 -3.66
CA HIS A 433 -9.37 -17.98 -5.08
C HIS A 433 -10.23 -16.84 -5.59
N ARG A 434 -11.50 -16.78 -5.16
CA ARG A 434 -12.42 -15.70 -5.51
C ARG A 434 -11.93 -14.37 -4.91
N TRP A 435 -11.45 -14.39 -3.66
CA TRP A 435 -10.84 -13.25 -2.98
C TRP A 435 -9.69 -12.63 -3.76
N ILE A 436 -8.79 -13.48 -4.26
CA ILE A 436 -7.65 -13.02 -5.03
C ILE A 436 -8.09 -12.43 -6.38
N ILE A 437 -9.01 -13.07 -7.10
CA ILE A 437 -9.56 -12.51 -8.36
C ILE A 437 -10.17 -11.13 -8.09
N CYS A 438 -10.90 -10.97 -6.98
CA CYS A 438 -11.45 -9.69 -6.58
C CYS A 438 -10.38 -8.63 -6.31
N ILE A 439 -9.31 -8.97 -5.58
CA ILE A 439 -8.19 -8.07 -5.32
C ILE A 439 -7.51 -7.66 -6.63
N SER A 440 -7.26 -8.61 -7.53
CA SER A 440 -6.65 -8.34 -8.84
C SER A 440 -7.50 -7.37 -9.66
N ILE A 441 -8.81 -7.60 -9.77
CA ILE A 441 -9.71 -6.69 -10.51
C ILE A 441 -9.83 -5.33 -9.81
N LEU A 442 -9.87 -5.30 -8.47
CA LEU A 442 -9.87 -4.06 -7.69
C LEU A 442 -8.58 -3.25 -7.93
N ALA A 443 -7.42 -3.89 -7.89
CA ALA A 443 -6.13 -3.25 -8.17
C ALA A 443 -6.08 -2.69 -9.60
N GLN A 444 -6.51 -3.47 -10.60
CA GLN A 444 -6.61 -3.01 -11.99
C GLN A 444 -7.57 -1.81 -12.14
N ARG A 445 -8.73 -1.83 -11.48
CA ARG A 445 -9.69 -0.71 -11.46
C ARG A 445 -9.10 0.55 -10.84
N LEU A 446 -8.41 0.42 -9.71
CA LEU A 446 -7.72 1.52 -9.05
C LEU A 446 -6.65 2.14 -9.97
N LEU A 447 -5.82 1.31 -10.60
CA LEU A 447 -4.80 1.77 -11.54
C LEU A 447 -5.39 2.51 -12.74
N ILE A 448 -6.46 1.96 -13.35
CA ILE A 448 -7.14 2.60 -14.49
C ILE A 448 -7.76 3.94 -14.08
N MET A 449 -8.33 4.04 -12.88
CA MET A 449 -8.90 5.28 -12.34
C MET A 449 -7.83 6.36 -12.16
N PHE A 450 -6.65 6.00 -11.67
CA PHE A 450 -5.54 6.94 -11.46
C PHE A 450 -4.56 7.04 -12.63
N LYS A 451 -4.85 6.44 -13.79
CA LYS A 451 -3.90 6.38 -14.93
C LYS A 451 -3.39 7.74 -15.39
N LYS A 452 -4.27 8.74 -15.47
CA LYS A 452 -3.91 10.10 -15.90
C LYS A 452 -3.04 10.80 -14.84
N PRO A 453 -3.44 10.84 -13.55
CA PRO A 453 -2.57 11.33 -12.48
C PRO A 453 -1.21 10.66 -12.41
N ILE A 454 -1.16 9.31 -12.47
CA ILE A 454 0.09 8.53 -12.40
C ILE A 454 0.99 8.87 -13.60
N GLY A 455 0.41 8.92 -14.80
CA GLY A 455 1.14 9.30 -16.02
C GLY A 455 1.74 10.71 -15.90
N LEU A 456 0.93 11.72 -15.57
CA LEU A 456 1.39 13.10 -15.40
C LEU A 456 2.47 13.26 -14.32
N LEU A 457 2.34 12.51 -13.21
CA LEU A 457 3.36 12.46 -12.16
C LEU A 457 4.67 11.88 -12.71
N GLY A 458 4.60 10.79 -13.47
CA GLY A 458 5.75 10.18 -14.12
C GLY A 458 6.45 11.15 -15.07
N GLU A 459 5.69 11.82 -15.93
CA GLU A 459 6.23 12.84 -16.84
C GLU A 459 6.93 13.97 -16.09
N ALA A 460 6.32 14.48 -15.00
CA ALA A 460 6.90 15.53 -14.19
C ALA A 460 8.21 15.09 -13.51
N ILE A 461 8.24 13.87 -12.95
CA ILE A 461 9.43 13.31 -12.30
C ILE A 461 10.54 13.11 -13.32
N GLU A 462 10.27 12.50 -14.47
CA GLU A 462 11.27 12.29 -15.52
C GLU A 462 11.79 13.61 -16.07
N MET A 463 10.91 14.59 -16.30
CA MET A 463 11.29 15.92 -16.76
C MET A 463 12.22 16.61 -15.75
N TRP A 464 11.91 16.52 -14.46
CA TRP A 464 12.73 17.08 -13.39
C TRP A 464 14.11 16.41 -13.31
N LEU A 465 14.15 15.07 -13.34
CA LEU A 465 15.38 14.30 -13.31
C LEU A 465 16.30 14.66 -14.50
N ASN A 466 15.73 14.73 -15.70
CA ASN A 466 16.49 15.07 -16.91
C ASN A 466 16.89 16.55 -16.95
N LEU A 467 16.09 17.45 -16.40
CA LEU A 467 16.46 18.87 -16.27
C LEU A 467 17.67 19.03 -15.36
N LEU A 468 17.70 18.32 -14.22
CA LEU A 468 18.85 18.30 -13.33
C LEU A 468 20.07 17.71 -14.04
N SER A 469 19.94 16.54 -14.67
CA SER A 469 21.03 15.87 -15.37
C SER A 469 21.63 16.74 -16.49
N SER A 470 20.78 17.32 -17.34
CA SER A 470 21.19 18.14 -18.50
C SER A 470 21.89 19.44 -18.10
N ASN A 471 21.76 19.89 -16.85
CA ASN A 471 22.36 21.12 -16.36
C ASN A 471 23.50 20.87 -15.35
N GLY A 472 24.02 19.65 -15.23
CA GLY A 472 25.14 19.34 -14.32
C GLY A 472 24.72 19.19 -12.85
N GLY A 473 23.49 18.76 -12.60
CA GLY A 473 22.91 18.55 -11.28
C GLY A 473 22.27 19.81 -10.70
N PHE A 474 21.88 19.75 -9.41
CA PHE A 474 21.16 20.83 -8.74
C PHE A 474 21.90 22.17 -8.75
N PHE A 475 23.19 22.16 -8.39
CA PHE A 475 24.01 23.38 -8.36
C PHE A 475 24.30 23.91 -9.77
N GLY A 476 24.49 23.01 -10.75
CA GLY A 476 24.68 23.40 -12.14
C GLY A 476 23.41 24.02 -12.75
N LEU A 477 22.23 23.48 -12.44
CA LEU A 477 20.94 24.09 -12.81
C LEU A 477 20.79 25.48 -12.20
N LEU A 478 21.11 25.66 -10.92
CA LEU A 478 21.06 26.97 -10.28
C LEU A 478 22.00 27.98 -10.96
N ALA A 479 23.22 27.57 -11.30
CA ALA A 479 24.17 28.40 -12.03
C ALA A 479 23.68 28.74 -13.45
N ASN A 480 23.08 27.78 -14.15
CA ASN A 480 22.52 27.99 -15.49
C ASN A 480 21.28 28.89 -15.47
N ILE A 481 20.47 28.84 -14.41
CA ILE A 481 19.36 29.79 -14.19
C ILE A 481 19.92 31.20 -14.03
N LEU A 482 20.92 31.39 -13.17
CA LEU A 482 21.53 32.70 -12.92
C LEU A 482 22.24 33.28 -14.16
N THR A 483 22.75 32.42 -15.05
CA THR A 483 23.45 32.82 -16.28
C THR A 483 22.57 32.81 -17.53
N GLY A 484 21.28 32.44 -17.41
CA GLY A 484 20.35 32.35 -18.53
C GLY A 484 20.63 31.22 -19.54
N LYS A 485 21.44 30.22 -19.18
CA LYS A 485 21.91 29.11 -20.04
C LYS A 485 21.22 27.77 -19.74
N VAL A 486 19.99 27.79 -19.24
CA VAL A 486 19.27 26.56 -18.88
C VAL A 486 19.02 25.69 -20.11
N VAL A 487 19.57 24.47 -20.09
CA VAL A 487 19.33 23.45 -21.11
C VAL A 487 18.01 22.75 -20.78
N LYS A 488 17.02 22.86 -21.66
CA LYS A 488 15.74 22.15 -21.50
C LYS A 488 15.88 20.72 -22.04
N PRO A 489 15.50 19.69 -21.26
CA PRO A 489 15.54 18.32 -21.73
C PRO A 489 14.49 18.07 -22.82
N ASP A 490 14.85 17.29 -23.84
CA ASP A 490 13.99 16.86 -24.94
C ASP A 490 13.77 15.36 -24.83
N ARG A 491 12.51 14.91 -24.73
CA ARG A 491 12.15 13.49 -24.55
C ARG A 491 12.57 12.61 -25.72
N THR A 492 12.79 13.18 -26.89
CA THR A 492 13.21 12.45 -28.10
C THR A 492 14.73 12.39 -28.26
N SER A 493 15.48 13.08 -27.39
CA SER A 493 16.94 13.12 -27.42
C SER A 493 17.58 11.84 -26.88
N ALA A 494 18.76 11.51 -27.40
CA ALA A 494 19.65 10.48 -26.88
C ALA A 494 20.18 10.77 -25.47
N THR A 495 20.03 12.00 -24.97
CA THR A 495 20.42 12.38 -23.60
C THR A 495 19.28 12.25 -22.58
N PHE A 496 18.06 12.01 -23.03
CA PHE A 496 16.91 11.84 -22.15
C PHE A 496 16.83 10.40 -21.64
N THR A 497 16.62 10.26 -20.35
CA THR A 497 16.55 8.96 -19.66
C THR A 497 15.22 8.80 -18.92
N SER A 498 14.65 7.62 -18.96
CA SER A 498 13.46 7.27 -18.20
C SER A 498 13.72 7.32 -16.69
N ALA A 499 12.66 7.25 -15.87
CA ALA A 499 12.82 7.11 -14.43
C ALA A 499 13.67 5.88 -14.05
N VAL A 500 13.59 4.83 -14.86
CA VAL A 500 14.32 3.58 -14.71
C VAL A 500 15.81 3.76 -15.05
N GLY A 501 16.13 4.46 -16.15
CA GLY A 501 17.50 4.81 -16.53
C GLY A 501 18.20 5.68 -15.48
N ASN A 502 17.46 6.54 -14.77
CA ASN A 502 17.98 7.37 -13.68
C ASN A 502 18.34 6.58 -12.40
N LEU A 503 17.94 5.31 -12.27
CA LEU A 503 18.34 4.45 -11.15
C LEU A 503 19.77 3.93 -11.29
N ASP A 504 20.24 3.74 -12.53
CA ASP A 504 21.60 3.30 -12.82
C ASP A 504 22.10 3.93 -14.13
N ALA A 505 23.00 4.91 -14.02
CA ALA A 505 23.49 5.68 -15.17
C ALA A 505 24.47 4.93 -16.09
N ARG A 506 24.90 3.70 -15.74
CA ARG A 506 25.95 2.98 -16.48
C ARG A 506 25.43 2.36 -17.79
N VAL A 507 26.05 2.66 -18.91
CA VAL A 507 25.67 2.08 -20.22
C VAL A 507 26.76 1.22 -20.87
N GLU A 508 27.97 1.20 -20.29
CA GLU A 508 29.10 0.44 -20.81
C GLU A 508 29.21 -0.94 -20.17
N MET A 509 29.73 -1.92 -20.90
CA MET A 509 30.13 -3.24 -20.36
C MET A 509 31.31 -3.10 -19.38
N ASP A 510 31.44 -4.04 -18.44
CA ASP A 510 32.63 -4.09 -17.60
C ASP A 510 33.85 -4.46 -18.45
N LYS A 511 34.90 -3.63 -18.40
CA LYS A 511 36.13 -3.80 -19.19
C LYS A 511 36.87 -5.10 -18.87
N LYS A 512 36.57 -5.73 -17.73
CA LYS A 512 37.14 -7.03 -17.33
C LYS A 512 36.45 -8.22 -17.98
N ILE A 513 35.28 -8.05 -18.60
CA ILE A 513 34.49 -9.12 -19.22
C ILE A 513 34.70 -9.04 -20.74
N GLY A 514 35.57 -9.90 -21.26
CA GLY A 514 35.80 -10.04 -22.71
C GLY A 514 34.78 -10.95 -23.38
N VAL A 515 34.78 -11.02 -24.71
CA VAL A 515 33.85 -11.86 -25.51
C VAL A 515 33.99 -13.35 -25.18
N GLU A 516 35.22 -13.80 -24.90
CA GLU A 516 35.55 -15.17 -24.49
C GLU A 516 35.20 -15.47 -23.02
N ASP A 517 34.79 -14.47 -22.24
CA ASP A 517 34.39 -14.66 -20.85
C ASP A 517 32.96 -15.22 -20.80
N ASN A 518 32.74 -16.28 -20.01
CA ASN A 518 31.42 -16.90 -19.86
C ASN A 518 30.35 -15.92 -19.34
N ARG A 519 30.76 -14.83 -18.67
CA ARG A 519 29.87 -13.76 -18.18
C ARG A 519 29.48 -12.76 -19.26
N TYR A 520 30.07 -12.84 -20.45
CA TYR A 520 29.83 -11.91 -21.56
C TYR A 520 28.36 -11.90 -21.97
N ILE A 521 27.82 -13.06 -22.35
CA ILE A 521 26.44 -13.17 -22.83
C ILE A 521 25.43 -12.75 -21.75
N PRO A 522 25.52 -13.20 -20.48
CA PRO A 522 24.66 -12.68 -19.42
C PRO A 522 24.78 -11.17 -19.21
N SER A 523 25.99 -10.61 -19.24
CA SER A 523 26.22 -9.17 -19.04
C SER A 523 25.66 -8.35 -20.21
N LEU A 524 25.83 -8.82 -21.44
CA LEU A 524 25.27 -8.21 -22.64
C LEU A 524 23.74 -8.29 -22.62
N SER A 525 23.19 -9.44 -22.26
CA SER A 525 21.75 -9.65 -22.10
C SER A 525 21.16 -8.69 -21.08
N PHE A 526 21.81 -8.55 -19.92
CA PHE A 526 21.37 -7.62 -18.89
C PHE A 526 21.43 -6.16 -19.38
N MET A 527 22.53 -5.75 -20.01
CA MET A 527 22.67 -4.39 -20.51
C MET A 527 21.62 -4.07 -21.57
N ALA A 528 21.35 -5.02 -22.47
CA ALA A 528 20.28 -4.89 -23.46
C ALA A 528 18.89 -4.80 -22.80
N SER A 529 18.61 -5.58 -21.76
CA SER A 529 17.35 -5.51 -21.00
C SER A 529 17.18 -4.20 -20.24
N LYS A 530 18.28 -3.65 -19.72
CA LYS A 530 18.28 -2.37 -19.02
C LYS A 530 17.95 -1.20 -19.94
N ILE A 531 18.62 -1.10 -21.09
CA ILE A 531 18.40 0.03 -22.01
C ILE A 531 17.08 -0.08 -22.79
N ALA A 532 16.39 -1.23 -22.73
CA ALA A 532 15.10 -1.43 -23.41
C ALA A 532 13.99 -0.47 -22.91
N PHE A 533 14.14 0.13 -21.72
CA PHE A 533 13.21 1.12 -21.17
C PHE A 533 13.41 2.53 -21.74
N GLU A 534 14.44 2.75 -22.57
CA GLU A 534 14.80 4.08 -23.05
C GLU A 534 14.22 4.37 -24.44
N ASN A 535 14.21 5.64 -24.84
CA ASN A 535 13.73 6.01 -26.17
C ASN A 535 14.68 5.53 -27.30
N GLU A 536 14.19 5.48 -28.54
CA GLU A 536 14.95 4.99 -29.70
C GLU A 536 16.29 5.72 -29.90
N ALA A 537 16.34 7.04 -29.73
CA ALA A 537 17.56 7.83 -29.91
C ALA A 537 18.63 7.45 -28.86
N PHE A 538 18.21 7.28 -27.60
CA PHE A 538 19.08 6.81 -26.53
C PHE A 538 19.60 5.41 -26.82
N ILE A 539 18.71 4.46 -27.17
CA ILE A 539 19.09 3.07 -27.46
C ILE A 539 20.09 3.02 -28.63
N SER A 540 19.79 3.74 -29.72
CA SER A 540 20.65 3.81 -30.90
C SER A 540 22.06 4.32 -30.55
N SER A 541 22.16 5.37 -29.73
CA SER A 541 23.45 5.90 -29.26
C SER A 541 24.14 4.94 -28.29
N ALA A 542 23.43 4.35 -27.33
CA ALA A 542 23.99 3.36 -26.40
C ALA A 542 24.60 2.16 -27.14
N VAL A 543 23.88 1.62 -28.13
CA VAL A 543 24.35 0.46 -28.92
C VAL A 543 25.55 0.83 -29.80
N LYS A 544 25.50 1.95 -30.53
CA LYS A 544 26.56 2.34 -31.47
C LYS A 544 27.79 2.93 -30.78
N ASP A 545 27.57 3.82 -29.82
CA ASP A 545 28.62 4.65 -29.23
C ASP A 545 29.25 4.01 -27.99
N HIS A 546 28.49 3.25 -27.20
CA HIS A 546 28.99 2.64 -25.97
C HIS A 546 29.27 1.14 -26.12
N LEU A 547 28.32 0.36 -26.65
CA LEU A 547 28.52 -1.07 -26.86
C LEU A 547 29.37 -1.39 -28.11
N LYS A 548 29.45 -0.43 -29.04
CA LYS A 548 30.12 -0.56 -30.35
C LYS A 548 29.57 -1.76 -31.13
N MET A 549 28.24 -1.84 -31.23
CA MET A 549 27.48 -2.88 -31.90
C MET A 549 26.55 -2.28 -32.95
N GLU A 550 25.95 -3.12 -33.78
CA GLU A 550 25.03 -2.66 -34.82
C GLU A 550 23.60 -2.58 -34.27
N PHE A 551 22.99 -1.41 -34.34
CA PHE A 551 21.57 -1.22 -34.00
C PHE A 551 20.69 -1.60 -35.21
N LYS A 552 19.79 -2.57 -35.04
CA LYS A 552 18.92 -3.05 -36.12
C LYS A 552 17.55 -2.40 -36.14
N GLY A 553 17.00 -2.02 -34.99
CA GLY A 553 15.76 -1.27 -34.91
C GLY A 553 15.11 -1.29 -33.53
N TYR A 554 14.22 -0.33 -33.32
CA TYR A 554 13.33 -0.20 -32.16
C TYR A 554 11.88 -0.34 -32.63
N TYR A 555 11.05 -1.01 -31.84
CA TYR A 555 9.70 -1.36 -32.23
C TYR A 555 8.73 -1.25 -31.07
N GLU A 556 7.58 -0.64 -31.33
CA GLU A 556 6.43 -0.61 -30.42
C GLU A 556 5.31 -1.47 -30.99
N PHE A 557 4.78 -2.37 -30.17
CA PHE A 557 3.82 -3.37 -30.60
C PHE A 557 2.45 -3.15 -29.97
N TRP A 558 1.43 -3.38 -30.80
CA TRP A 558 0.04 -3.24 -30.45
C TRP A 558 -0.47 -4.39 -29.58
N ASN A 559 -1.20 -4.04 -28.53
CA ASN A 559 -1.93 -4.99 -27.71
C ASN A 559 -3.41 -4.99 -28.11
N GLY A 560 -3.86 -6.08 -28.74
CA GLY A 560 -5.23 -6.23 -29.23
C GLY A 560 -6.29 -6.30 -28.12
N TYR A 561 -5.91 -6.53 -26.86
CA TYR A 561 -6.81 -6.50 -25.73
C TYR A 561 -6.98 -5.08 -25.17
N GLN A 562 -5.87 -4.37 -24.93
CA GLN A 562 -5.90 -3.00 -24.39
C GLN A 562 -6.18 -1.93 -25.45
N GLN A 563 -6.05 -2.27 -26.74
CA GLN A 563 -6.21 -1.34 -27.88
C GLN A 563 -5.24 -0.15 -27.80
N LEU A 564 -3.99 -0.43 -27.44
CA LEU A 564 -2.89 0.52 -27.34
C LEU A 564 -1.53 -0.19 -27.50
N PRO A 565 -0.45 0.52 -27.87
CA PRO A 565 0.90 -0.04 -27.83
C PRO A 565 1.29 -0.37 -26.39
N SER A 566 1.65 -1.62 -26.10
CA SER A 566 1.93 -2.06 -24.72
C SER A 566 3.21 -2.88 -24.55
N ALA A 567 3.87 -3.27 -25.65
CA ALA A 567 5.14 -3.99 -25.59
C ALA A 567 6.15 -3.28 -26.48
N GLN A 568 7.34 -3.05 -25.95
CA GLN A 568 8.45 -2.48 -26.72
C GLN A 568 9.57 -3.51 -26.79
N ALA A 569 10.21 -3.59 -27.94
CA ALA A 569 11.43 -4.37 -28.09
C ALA A 569 12.37 -3.67 -29.05
N PHE A 570 13.65 -3.96 -28.91
CA PHE A 570 14.65 -3.55 -29.88
C PHE A 570 15.59 -4.70 -30.20
N ILE A 571 16.23 -4.60 -31.36
CA ILE A 571 17.18 -5.59 -31.87
C ILE A 571 18.53 -4.90 -32.05
N LEU A 572 19.58 -5.52 -31.49
CA LEU A 572 20.96 -5.21 -31.80
C LEU A 572 21.65 -6.44 -32.37
N GLN A 573 22.77 -6.25 -33.05
CA GLN A 573 23.65 -7.31 -33.50
C GLN A 573 25.07 -7.04 -32.99
N ASP A 574 25.58 -8.01 -32.25
CA ASP A 574 26.98 -8.07 -31.88
C ASP A 574 27.78 -8.75 -32.99
N SER A 575 28.57 -7.94 -33.69
CA SER A 575 29.50 -8.41 -34.73
C SER A 575 30.87 -8.81 -34.18
N LYS A 576 31.10 -8.66 -32.87
CA LYS A 576 32.35 -9.08 -32.21
C LYS A 576 32.33 -10.56 -31.81
N ALA A 577 31.14 -11.11 -31.56
CA ALA A 577 30.94 -12.54 -31.31
C ALA A 577 31.05 -13.35 -32.62
N ASP A 578 31.70 -14.52 -32.56
CA ASP A 578 31.68 -15.52 -33.64
C ASP A 578 30.92 -16.77 -33.16
N PRO A 579 29.76 -17.10 -33.75
CA PRO A 579 29.10 -16.41 -34.85
C PRO A 579 28.42 -15.09 -34.45
N ASN A 580 28.18 -14.22 -35.43
CA ASN A 580 27.38 -13.00 -35.28
C ASN A 580 26.13 -13.25 -34.44
N LEU A 581 25.99 -12.51 -33.35
CA LEU A 581 24.93 -12.73 -32.37
C LEU A 581 23.87 -11.62 -32.45
N ILE A 582 22.63 -12.00 -32.73
CA ILE A 582 21.48 -11.09 -32.69
C ILE A 582 20.90 -11.11 -31.29
N VAL A 583 20.66 -9.94 -30.70
CA VAL A 583 20.04 -9.82 -29.37
C VAL A 583 18.68 -9.16 -29.53
N VAL A 584 17.62 -9.87 -29.13
CA VAL A 584 16.27 -9.34 -29.04
C VAL A 584 15.97 -9.03 -27.58
N SER A 585 15.71 -7.76 -27.26
CA SER A 585 15.46 -7.31 -25.91
C SER A 585 14.06 -6.73 -25.78
N PHE A 586 13.28 -7.26 -24.84
CA PHE A 586 11.96 -6.73 -24.48
C PHE A 586 12.07 -5.77 -23.28
N SER A 587 11.36 -4.65 -23.35
CA SER A 587 11.19 -3.75 -22.22
C SER A 587 10.25 -4.36 -21.18
N GLY A 588 10.44 -3.98 -19.91
CA GLY A 588 9.51 -4.31 -18.84
C GLY A 588 8.48 -3.21 -18.60
N THR A 589 7.85 -3.24 -17.42
CA THR A 589 6.84 -2.26 -17.05
C THR A 589 7.48 -0.97 -16.55
N HIS A 590 7.10 0.17 -17.15
CA HIS A 590 7.51 1.47 -16.65
C HIS A 590 6.81 1.78 -15.32
N PRO A 591 7.50 2.40 -14.32
CA PRO A 591 6.92 2.65 -12.99
C PRO A 591 5.60 3.42 -13.01
N PHE A 592 5.41 4.28 -14.01
CA PHE A 592 4.24 5.15 -14.16
C PHE A 592 3.27 4.69 -15.26
N ASP A 593 3.41 3.47 -15.77
CA ASP A 593 2.49 2.90 -16.76
C ASP A 593 1.40 2.05 -16.09
N ALA A 594 0.28 2.70 -15.77
CA ALA A 594 -0.87 2.04 -15.15
C ALA A 594 -1.43 0.88 -15.98
N TYR A 595 -1.30 0.90 -17.32
CA TYR A 595 -1.80 -0.19 -18.16
C TYR A 595 -0.86 -1.40 -18.15
N GLY A 596 0.46 -1.18 -18.17
CA GLY A 596 1.46 -2.22 -17.95
C GLY A 596 1.24 -2.92 -16.61
N TRP A 597 1.08 -2.15 -15.52
CA TRP A 597 0.77 -2.70 -14.19
C TRP A 597 -0.54 -3.52 -14.17
N CYS A 598 -1.54 -3.16 -14.98
CA CYS A 598 -2.77 -3.96 -15.07
C CYS A 598 -2.51 -5.35 -15.66
N LEU A 599 -1.57 -5.47 -16.61
CA LEU A 599 -1.16 -6.77 -17.17
C LEU A 599 -0.36 -7.58 -16.16
N ASP A 600 0.49 -6.93 -15.36
CA ASP A 600 1.28 -7.58 -14.31
C ASP A 600 0.39 -8.12 -13.17
N PHE A 601 -0.67 -7.39 -12.82
CA PHE A 601 -1.61 -7.83 -11.78
C PHE A 601 -2.72 -8.75 -12.31
N ASP A 602 -2.77 -9.05 -13.62
CA ASP A 602 -3.73 -9.98 -14.21
C ASP A 602 -3.33 -11.44 -13.98
N ILE A 603 -3.70 -11.98 -12.82
CA ILE A 603 -3.38 -13.36 -12.41
C ILE A 603 -4.16 -14.44 -13.19
N SER A 604 -4.93 -14.07 -14.21
CA SER A 604 -5.77 -15.00 -14.95
C SER A 604 -4.96 -15.91 -15.88
N TRP A 605 -5.55 -17.08 -16.15
CA TRP A 605 -4.94 -18.14 -16.94
C TRP A 605 -5.50 -18.15 -18.35
N TYR A 606 -4.65 -18.46 -19.32
CA TYR A 606 -5.01 -18.86 -20.67
C TYR A 606 -4.50 -20.29 -20.91
N GLU A 607 -5.36 -21.18 -21.40
CA GLU A 607 -4.99 -22.58 -21.64
C GLU A 607 -4.51 -22.77 -23.08
N LEU A 608 -3.28 -23.26 -23.23
CA LEU A 608 -2.74 -23.73 -24.49
C LEU A 608 -2.86 -25.25 -24.58
N LYS A 609 -3.66 -25.73 -25.52
CA LYS A 609 -3.94 -27.16 -25.69
C LYS A 609 -2.64 -27.94 -25.92
N GLY A 610 -2.37 -28.92 -25.04
CA GLY A 610 -1.17 -29.76 -25.11
C GLY A 610 0.11 -29.12 -24.57
N VAL A 611 0.03 -27.86 -24.12
CA VAL A 611 1.17 -27.11 -23.56
C VAL A 611 0.98 -26.86 -22.08
N GLY A 612 -0.20 -26.41 -21.64
CA GLY A 612 -0.49 -26.08 -20.24
C GLY A 612 -1.15 -24.70 -20.10
N GLN A 613 -1.30 -24.24 -18.85
CA GLN A 613 -1.85 -22.92 -18.56
C GLN A 613 -0.71 -21.89 -18.50
N VAL A 614 -0.99 -20.69 -19.02
CA VAL A 614 -0.06 -19.56 -19.10
C VAL A 614 -0.72 -18.25 -18.65
N HIS A 615 0.08 -17.30 -18.18
CA HIS A 615 -0.39 -16.00 -17.71
C HIS A 615 -1.05 -15.19 -18.85
N ARG A 616 -2.34 -14.88 -18.72
CA ARG A 616 -3.13 -14.25 -19.79
C ARG A 616 -2.66 -12.84 -20.13
N GLY A 617 -2.39 -12.01 -19.11
CA GLY A 617 -1.91 -10.63 -19.30
C GLY A 617 -0.64 -10.55 -20.14
N PHE A 618 0.34 -11.42 -19.86
CA PHE A 618 1.60 -11.47 -20.60
C PHE A 618 1.41 -11.97 -22.04
N MET A 619 0.50 -12.92 -22.27
CA MET A 619 0.16 -13.35 -23.63
C MET A 619 -0.49 -12.22 -24.45
N TYR A 620 -1.31 -11.37 -23.84
CA TYR A 620 -1.84 -10.19 -24.51
C TYR A 620 -0.77 -9.18 -24.89
N ALA A 621 0.17 -8.88 -23.99
CA ALA A 621 1.32 -8.02 -24.31
C ALA A 621 2.16 -8.58 -25.47
N LEU A 622 2.33 -9.90 -25.55
CA LEU A 622 3.08 -10.54 -26.63
C LEU A 622 2.36 -10.52 -28.00
N GLY A 623 1.06 -10.19 -28.01
CA GLY A 623 0.26 -10.05 -29.24
C GLY A 623 -0.71 -11.19 -29.51
N MET A 624 -1.21 -11.87 -28.47
CA MET A 624 -2.28 -12.87 -28.61
C MET A 624 -3.53 -12.27 -29.27
N GLN A 625 -4.11 -12.99 -30.23
CA GLN A 625 -5.30 -12.57 -30.96
C GLN A 625 -6.58 -12.98 -30.23
N LYS A 626 -7.73 -12.42 -30.59
CA LYS A 626 -9.04 -12.82 -30.03
C LYS A 626 -9.33 -14.31 -30.19
N ASN A 627 -8.87 -14.91 -31.29
CA ASN A 627 -9.04 -16.33 -31.60
C ASN A 627 -7.85 -17.20 -31.12
N GLY A 628 -7.00 -16.67 -30.23
CA GLY A 628 -5.82 -17.37 -29.69
C GLY A 628 -4.53 -17.07 -30.47
N TRP A 629 -3.77 -18.12 -30.75
CA TRP A 629 -2.48 -18.06 -31.43
C TRP A 629 -2.55 -18.74 -32.82
N PRO A 630 -3.10 -18.05 -33.85
CA PRO A 630 -2.99 -18.54 -35.21
C PRO A 630 -1.52 -18.55 -35.65
N LYS A 631 -1.14 -19.51 -36.52
CA LYS A 631 0.25 -19.58 -37.01
C LYS A 631 0.64 -18.32 -37.79
N ASP A 632 -0.29 -17.74 -38.55
CA ASP A 632 -0.09 -16.52 -39.32
C ASP A 632 -1.31 -15.61 -39.17
N ILE A 633 -1.10 -14.30 -39.31
CA ILE A 633 -2.15 -13.27 -39.24
C ILE A 633 -2.28 -12.57 -40.60
N ASP A 634 -3.51 -12.16 -40.95
CA ASP A 634 -3.78 -11.46 -42.20
C ASP A 634 -3.02 -10.14 -42.27
N LYS A 635 -2.31 -9.91 -43.39
CA LYS A 635 -1.53 -8.69 -43.65
C LYS A 635 -2.37 -7.41 -43.78
N GLY A 636 -3.69 -7.51 -43.77
CA GLY A 636 -4.61 -6.37 -43.83
C GLY A 636 -4.92 -5.73 -42.48
N ASN A 637 -4.29 -6.19 -41.38
CA ASN A 637 -4.45 -5.57 -40.07
C ASN A 637 -3.44 -4.42 -39.93
N ASP A 638 -3.91 -3.20 -39.69
CA ASP A 638 -3.08 -1.98 -39.57
C ASP A 638 -2.13 -1.98 -38.35
N HIS A 639 -2.11 -3.06 -37.57
CA HIS A 639 -1.41 -3.16 -36.30
C HIS A 639 -0.31 -4.23 -36.32
N SER A 640 0.88 -3.85 -35.83
CA SER A 640 2.02 -4.76 -35.63
C SER A 640 1.98 -5.40 -34.25
N TYR A 641 1.99 -6.73 -34.19
CA TYR A 641 1.96 -7.51 -32.95
C TYR A 641 3.34 -8.13 -32.66
N ALA A 642 3.78 -8.09 -31.41
CA ALA A 642 5.17 -8.39 -31.02
C ALA A 642 5.66 -9.75 -31.55
N TYR A 643 4.94 -10.84 -31.25
CA TYR A 643 5.33 -12.18 -31.72
C TYR A 643 5.48 -12.27 -33.24
N TYR A 644 4.46 -11.86 -34.00
CA TYR A 644 4.43 -12.07 -35.45
C TYR A 644 5.48 -11.22 -36.15
N SER A 645 5.62 -9.95 -35.75
CA SER A 645 6.60 -9.03 -36.33
C SER A 645 8.03 -9.48 -36.02
N LEU A 646 8.36 -9.77 -34.75
CA LEU A 646 9.70 -10.20 -34.36
C LEU A 646 10.08 -11.55 -34.98
N ARG A 647 9.14 -12.50 -35.04
CA ARG A 647 9.35 -13.79 -35.72
C ARG A 647 9.73 -13.59 -37.18
N GLN A 648 9.02 -12.72 -37.90
CA GLN A 648 9.29 -12.47 -39.31
C GLN A 648 10.62 -11.72 -39.53
N MET A 649 10.93 -10.75 -38.67
CA MET A 649 12.21 -10.03 -38.69
C MET A 649 13.38 -10.98 -38.45
N LEU A 650 13.31 -11.81 -37.41
CA LEU A 650 14.34 -12.81 -37.10
C LEU A 650 14.52 -13.84 -38.22
N ARG A 651 13.42 -14.36 -38.77
CA ARG A 651 13.49 -15.27 -39.94
C ARG A 651 14.27 -14.63 -41.08
N SER A 652 13.95 -13.36 -41.39
CA SER A 652 14.61 -12.64 -42.48
C SER A 652 16.10 -12.42 -42.20
N MET A 653 16.47 -12.02 -40.98
CA MET A 653 17.88 -11.79 -40.60
C MET A 653 18.70 -13.10 -40.59
N LEU A 654 18.13 -14.20 -40.07
CA LEU A 654 18.82 -15.50 -39.99
C LEU A 654 18.91 -16.21 -41.34
N GLN A 655 18.01 -15.92 -42.28
CA GLN A 655 18.13 -16.39 -43.68
C GLN A 655 19.24 -15.64 -44.43
N GLN A 656 19.51 -14.37 -44.09
CA GLN A 656 20.59 -13.59 -44.70
C GLN A 656 21.98 -14.01 -44.19
N ASN A 657 22.06 -14.61 -43.00
CA ASN A 657 23.32 -15.07 -42.42
C ASN A 657 23.14 -16.45 -41.77
N GLU A 658 23.49 -17.51 -42.50
CA GLU A 658 23.37 -18.89 -42.03
C GLU A 658 24.26 -19.24 -40.83
N LYS A 659 25.25 -18.42 -40.48
CA LYS A 659 26.03 -18.64 -39.25
C LYS A 659 25.42 -17.95 -38.03
N ALA A 660 24.62 -16.91 -38.24
CA ALA A 660 24.09 -16.10 -37.15
C ALA A 660 23.25 -16.93 -36.18
N LYS A 661 23.42 -16.63 -34.90
CA LYS A 661 22.56 -17.10 -33.81
C LYS A 661 21.86 -15.92 -33.17
N TYR A 662 20.88 -16.19 -32.32
CA TYR A 662 20.25 -15.14 -31.55
C TYR A 662 19.97 -15.54 -30.11
N ILE A 663 19.88 -14.53 -29.25
CA ILE A 663 19.40 -14.64 -27.88
C ILE A 663 18.18 -13.74 -27.68
N VAL A 664 17.37 -14.10 -26.70
CA VAL A 664 16.22 -13.29 -26.27
C VAL A 664 16.38 -12.95 -24.79
N THR A 665 16.19 -11.69 -24.45
CA THR A 665 16.38 -11.19 -23.08
C THR A 665 15.29 -10.19 -22.67
N GLY A 666 15.15 -10.00 -21.37
CA GLY A 666 14.27 -8.98 -20.80
C GLY A 666 14.40 -8.90 -19.29
N HIS A 667 13.94 -7.77 -18.73
CA HIS A 667 13.82 -7.55 -17.30
C HIS A 667 12.34 -7.41 -16.92
N SER A 668 11.93 -7.91 -15.74
CA SER A 668 10.56 -7.80 -15.24
C SER A 668 9.53 -8.39 -16.24
N LEU A 669 8.46 -7.67 -16.60
CA LEU A 669 7.52 -8.07 -17.67
C LEU A 669 8.24 -8.48 -18.97
N GLY A 670 9.28 -7.76 -19.39
CA GLY A 670 10.03 -8.10 -20.60
C GLY A 670 10.71 -9.47 -20.52
N ALA A 671 11.10 -9.87 -19.31
CA ALA A 671 11.65 -11.19 -19.04
C ALA A 671 10.59 -12.30 -19.24
N ALA A 672 9.34 -12.03 -18.86
CA ALA A 672 8.22 -12.93 -19.15
C ALA A 672 7.92 -13.00 -20.65
N LEU A 673 7.91 -11.86 -21.35
CA LEU A 673 7.72 -11.81 -22.80
C LEU A 673 8.81 -12.58 -23.56
N ALA A 674 10.07 -12.50 -23.10
CA ALA A 674 11.19 -13.23 -23.70
C ALA A 674 10.95 -14.75 -23.72
N ILE A 675 10.57 -15.36 -22.58
CA ILE A 675 10.35 -16.80 -22.51
C ILE A 675 9.03 -17.21 -23.18
N LEU A 676 7.99 -16.38 -23.11
CA LEU A 676 6.72 -16.64 -23.79
C LEU A 676 6.87 -16.53 -25.32
N PHE A 677 7.71 -15.64 -25.83
CA PHE A 677 8.04 -15.56 -27.26
C PHE A 677 8.59 -16.90 -27.76
N ILE A 678 9.54 -17.50 -27.04
CA ILE A 678 10.08 -18.83 -27.38
C ILE A 678 9.02 -19.92 -27.24
N SER A 679 8.12 -19.80 -26.27
CA SER A 679 7.03 -20.75 -26.06
C SER A 679 6.07 -20.80 -27.25
N VAL A 680 5.73 -19.64 -27.82
CA VAL A 680 4.89 -19.55 -29.02
C VAL A 680 5.66 -19.97 -30.28
N LEU A 681 6.98 -19.72 -30.37
CA LEU A 681 7.82 -20.31 -31.44
C LEU A 681 7.80 -21.84 -31.39
N ALA A 682 7.90 -22.43 -30.20
CA ALA A 682 7.82 -23.87 -29.99
C ALA A 682 6.43 -24.42 -30.34
N LEU A 683 5.37 -23.70 -29.98
CA LEU A 683 3.98 -24.04 -30.32
C LEU A 683 3.73 -24.02 -31.83
N HIS A 684 4.29 -23.05 -32.56
CA HIS A 684 4.14 -22.93 -34.01
C HIS A 684 5.14 -23.77 -34.82
N GLU A 685 5.98 -24.54 -34.14
CA GLU A 685 6.99 -25.43 -34.73
C GLU A 685 7.97 -24.66 -35.64
N GLU A 686 8.48 -23.55 -35.14
CA GLU A 686 9.43 -22.67 -35.85
C GLU A 686 10.85 -23.24 -35.84
N GLU A 687 11.07 -24.35 -36.53
CA GLU A 687 12.32 -25.14 -36.47
C GLU A 687 13.59 -24.32 -36.75
N LEU A 688 13.57 -23.46 -37.79
CA LEU A 688 14.72 -22.61 -38.13
C LEU A 688 15.10 -21.70 -36.96
N LEU A 689 14.12 -21.06 -36.33
CA LEU A 689 14.35 -20.15 -35.23
C LEU A 689 14.80 -20.92 -33.98
N LEU A 690 14.11 -22.00 -33.63
CA LEU A 690 14.48 -22.83 -32.47
C LEU A 690 15.89 -23.42 -32.59
N LYS A 691 16.33 -23.79 -33.80
CA LYS A 691 17.68 -24.32 -34.06
C LYS A 691 18.77 -23.24 -33.98
N ARG A 692 18.43 -21.97 -34.25
CA ARG A 692 19.36 -20.83 -34.21
C ARG A 692 19.32 -20.04 -32.90
N LEU A 693 18.44 -20.44 -31.98
CA LEU A 693 18.34 -19.86 -30.65
C LEU A 693 19.51 -20.36 -29.78
N GLU A 694 20.38 -19.45 -29.39
CA GLU A 694 21.53 -19.75 -28.53
C GLU A 694 21.13 -19.80 -27.06
N GLY A 695 20.23 -18.90 -26.65
CA GLY A 695 19.76 -18.89 -25.28
C GLY A 695 18.74 -17.80 -24.96
N VAL A 696 18.17 -17.95 -23.78
CA VAL A 696 17.19 -17.06 -23.17
C VAL A 696 17.71 -16.67 -21.80
N TYR A 697 17.92 -15.37 -21.59
CA TYR A 697 18.49 -14.84 -20.36
C TYR A 697 17.49 -13.85 -19.77
N THR A 698 17.00 -14.11 -18.57
CA THR A 698 15.91 -13.33 -18.00
C THR A 698 16.28 -12.80 -16.62
N PHE A 699 15.85 -11.58 -16.31
CA PHE A 699 16.22 -10.89 -15.06
C PHE A 699 14.96 -10.47 -14.30
N GLY A 700 14.85 -10.86 -13.03
CA GLY A 700 13.66 -10.55 -12.21
C GLY A 700 12.36 -11.09 -12.82
N GLN A 701 12.44 -12.25 -13.46
CA GLN A 701 11.33 -12.81 -14.25
C GLN A 701 10.18 -13.27 -13.34
N PRO A 702 8.94 -12.77 -13.54
CA PRO A 702 7.78 -13.33 -12.85
C PRO A 702 7.46 -14.75 -13.34
N ARG A 703 6.61 -15.47 -12.61
CA ARG A 703 6.13 -16.79 -13.06
C ARG A 703 5.15 -16.63 -14.21
N VAL A 704 5.30 -17.47 -15.23
CA VAL A 704 4.58 -17.30 -16.51
C VAL A 704 3.60 -18.43 -16.83
N GLY A 705 3.73 -19.59 -16.18
CA GLY A 705 2.99 -20.80 -16.53
C GLY A 705 2.78 -21.75 -15.37
N ASP A 706 1.95 -22.77 -15.58
CA ASP A 706 1.72 -23.85 -14.63
C ASP A 706 2.79 -24.95 -14.74
N LYS A 707 2.61 -26.04 -13.98
CA LYS A 707 3.54 -27.17 -14.02
C LYS A 707 3.58 -27.85 -15.40
N GLN A 708 2.46 -27.95 -16.10
CA GLN A 708 2.43 -28.58 -17.42
C GLN A 708 3.21 -27.74 -18.44
N PHE A 709 3.04 -26.42 -18.40
CA PHE A 709 3.80 -25.48 -19.21
C PHE A 709 5.30 -25.57 -18.93
N ALA A 710 5.68 -25.64 -17.65
CA ALA A 710 7.06 -25.86 -17.23
C ALA A 710 7.67 -27.14 -17.84
N GLU A 711 6.97 -28.28 -17.69
CA GLU A 711 7.41 -29.56 -18.24
C GLU A 711 7.50 -29.54 -19.77
N TYR A 712 6.55 -28.90 -20.45
CA TYR A 712 6.56 -28.70 -21.90
C TYR A 712 7.79 -27.89 -22.36
N MET A 713 8.06 -26.76 -21.70
CA MET A 713 9.16 -25.88 -22.08
C MET A 713 10.53 -26.50 -21.78
N GLU A 714 10.68 -27.21 -20.66
CA GLU A 714 11.91 -27.93 -20.36
C GLU A 714 12.22 -29.02 -21.41
N ASP A 715 11.21 -29.76 -21.86
CA ASP A 715 11.36 -30.74 -22.95
C ASP A 715 11.79 -30.07 -24.26
N LYS A 716 11.14 -28.97 -24.66
CA LYS A 716 11.43 -28.26 -25.90
C LYS A 716 12.82 -27.62 -25.92
N LEU A 717 13.21 -26.95 -24.83
CA LEU A 717 14.52 -26.31 -24.71
C LEU A 717 15.65 -27.35 -24.69
N LYS A 718 15.43 -28.46 -23.98
CA LYS A 718 16.40 -29.58 -23.91
C LYS A 718 16.57 -30.28 -25.26
N LYS A 719 15.50 -30.45 -26.03
CA LYS A 719 15.56 -31.05 -27.39
C LYS A 719 16.34 -30.18 -28.37
N SER A 720 16.26 -28.86 -28.22
CA SER A 720 16.93 -27.89 -29.08
C SER A 720 18.30 -27.43 -28.54
N ASP A 721 18.76 -27.97 -27.41
CA ASP A 721 19.99 -27.56 -26.70
C ASP A 721 20.09 -26.06 -26.43
N VAL A 722 18.96 -25.44 -26.06
CA VAL A 722 18.85 -23.99 -25.84
C VAL A 722 19.13 -23.65 -24.38
N ARG A 723 20.11 -22.79 -24.11
CA ARG A 723 20.40 -22.36 -22.74
C ARG A 723 19.32 -21.41 -22.21
N TYR A 724 18.62 -21.78 -21.14
CA TYR A 724 17.69 -20.87 -20.44
C TYR A 724 18.18 -20.62 -19.01
N LEU A 725 18.51 -19.36 -18.69
CA LEU A 725 18.99 -18.95 -17.37
C LEU A 725 18.13 -17.80 -16.81
N ARG A 726 17.56 -18.02 -15.63
CA ARG A 726 16.84 -16.97 -14.88
C ARG A 726 17.76 -16.37 -13.83
N TYR A 727 17.94 -15.06 -13.83
CA TYR A 727 18.70 -14.32 -12.83
C TYR A 727 17.72 -13.71 -11.82
N VAL A 728 17.96 -13.99 -10.54
CA VAL A 728 17.16 -13.45 -9.44
C VAL A 728 18.08 -12.85 -8.39
N TYR A 729 17.90 -11.57 -8.09
CA TYR A 729 18.65 -10.90 -7.05
C TYR A 729 17.86 -10.87 -5.74
N SER A 730 18.47 -11.37 -4.67
CA SER A 730 18.08 -11.20 -3.27
C SER A 730 16.59 -11.45 -3.06
N ASN A 731 15.89 -10.47 -2.50
CA ASN A 731 14.47 -10.52 -2.18
C ASN A 731 13.58 -9.88 -3.26
N ASP A 732 14.01 -9.88 -4.52
CA ASP A 732 13.19 -9.40 -5.64
C ASP A 732 11.77 -9.98 -5.60
N ILE A 733 10.80 -9.09 -5.36
CA ILE A 733 9.39 -9.43 -5.20
C ILE A 733 8.76 -9.92 -6.51
N VAL A 734 9.21 -9.42 -7.65
CA VAL A 734 8.61 -9.72 -8.97
C VAL A 734 8.93 -11.14 -9.39
N ALA A 735 10.14 -11.61 -9.09
CA ALA A 735 10.51 -13.00 -9.34
C ALA A 735 9.62 -14.00 -8.58
N ARG A 736 8.92 -13.57 -7.52
CA ARG A 736 8.13 -14.41 -6.62
C ARG A 736 6.63 -14.31 -6.86
N VAL A 737 6.19 -13.59 -7.90
CA VAL A 737 4.78 -13.47 -8.29
C VAL A 737 4.56 -13.93 -9.74
N PRO A 738 3.35 -14.42 -10.09
CA PRO A 738 2.30 -14.88 -9.18
C PRO A 738 2.75 -16.04 -8.28
N PHE A 739 2.02 -16.33 -7.20
CA PHE A 739 2.48 -17.24 -6.16
C PHE A 739 2.52 -18.71 -6.60
N ASP A 740 3.52 -19.45 -6.11
CA ASP A 740 3.54 -20.91 -6.19
C ASP A 740 2.84 -21.51 -4.96
N ASN A 741 1.50 -21.59 -5.01
CA ASN A 741 0.69 -22.25 -4.00
C ASN A 741 -0.47 -23.02 -4.64
N LYS A 742 -1.23 -23.78 -3.83
CA LYS A 742 -2.37 -24.57 -4.30
C LYS A 742 -3.44 -23.74 -5.00
N SER A 743 -3.49 -22.43 -4.74
CA SER A 743 -4.51 -21.53 -5.29
C SER A 743 -4.14 -20.89 -6.61
N PHE A 744 -2.86 -20.62 -6.81
CA PHE A 744 -2.36 -19.94 -8.01
C PHE A 744 -1.76 -20.92 -9.01
N MET A 745 -1.08 -21.98 -8.55
CA MET A 745 -0.46 -23.04 -9.37
C MET A 745 0.62 -22.61 -10.38
N TYR A 746 1.06 -21.35 -10.34
CA TYR A 746 2.17 -20.87 -11.16
C TYR A 746 3.50 -21.49 -10.70
N LYS A 747 4.36 -21.83 -11.66
CA LYS A 747 5.64 -22.48 -11.43
C LYS A 747 6.76 -21.81 -12.24
N HIS A 748 7.92 -21.73 -11.62
CA HIS A 748 9.16 -21.54 -12.34
C HIS A 748 9.68 -22.86 -12.90
N PHE A 749 10.53 -22.77 -13.91
CA PHE A 749 11.24 -23.89 -14.50
C PHE A 749 12.65 -23.45 -14.95
N GLY A 750 13.50 -24.41 -15.25
CA GLY A 750 14.90 -24.14 -15.58
C GLY A 750 15.74 -23.57 -14.42
N PRO A 751 17.06 -23.48 -14.62
CA PRO A 751 18.00 -23.04 -13.58
C PRO A 751 17.83 -21.57 -13.21
N CYS A 752 17.86 -21.30 -11.91
CA CYS A 752 17.89 -19.97 -11.30
C CYS A 752 19.31 -19.63 -10.84
N MET A 753 19.90 -18.62 -11.45
CA MET A 753 21.10 -17.93 -11.00
C MET A 753 20.72 -16.92 -9.90
N TYR A 754 20.73 -17.40 -8.66
CA TYR A 754 20.36 -16.61 -7.49
C TYR A 754 21.58 -15.88 -6.91
N TYR A 755 21.47 -14.58 -6.69
CA TYR A 755 22.48 -13.77 -6.02
C TYR A 755 21.94 -13.22 -4.70
N ASN A 756 22.67 -13.37 -3.60
CA ASN A 756 22.25 -12.75 -2.34
C ASN A 756 22.65 -11.27 -2.25
N SER A 757 22.32 -10.60 -1.14
CA SER A 757 22.62 -9.18 -0.89
C SER A 757 24.12 -8.82 -0.80
N PHE A 758 25.01 -9.82 -0.84
CA PHE A 758 26.46 -9.68 -0.95
C PHE A 758 26.98 -10.01 -2.35
N TYR A 759 26.10 -10.17 -3.33
CA TYR A 759 26.39 -10.62 -4.70
C TYR A 759 27.07 -11.99 -4.79
N ARG A 760 26.88 -12.87 -3.79
CA ARG A 760 27.34 -14.26 -3.89
C ARG A 760 26.31 -15.09 -4.65
N GLY A 761 26.73 -15.62 -5.79
CA GLY A 761 25.89 -16.41 -6.69
C GLY A 761 25.73 -17.87 -6.24
N LYS A 762 24.56 -18.45 -6.49
CA LYS A 762 24.25 -19.88 -6.35
C LYS A 762 23.30 -20.31 -7.46
N VAL A 763 23.46 -21.53 -7.95
CA VAL A 763 22.52 -22.11 -8.92
C VAL A 763 21.52 -22.98 -8.18
N MET A 764 20.24 -22.72 -8.40
CA MET A 764 19.14 -23.35 -7.70
C MET A 764 17.99 -23.65 -8.67
N HIS A 765 17.10 -24.56 -8.30
CA HIS A 765 15.88 -24.80 -9.09
C HIS A 765 14.82 -23.72 -8.83
N GLU A 766 14.73 -23.26 -7.58
CA GLU A 766 13.80 -22.23 -7.13
C GLU A 766 14.54 -21.29 -6.18
N GLU A 767 14.24 -20.00 -6.26
CA GLU A 767 14.81 -18.99 -5.36
C GLU A 767 14.35 -19.20 -3.89
N PRO A 768 15.18 -18.81 -2.90
CA PRO A 768 14.78 -18.81 -1.50
C PRO A 768 13.54 -17.96 -1.25
N ASN A 769 12.72 -18.35 -0.27
CA ASN A 769 11.43 -17.71 0.02
C ASN A 769 10.55 -17.58 -1.25
N LYS A 770 10.24 -18.72 -1.89
CA LYS A 770 9.52 -18.78 -3.17
C LYS A 770 8.23 -17.95 -3.24
N ASN A 771 7.56 -17.75 -2.10
CA ASN A 771 6.41 -16.86 -1.96
C ASN A 771 6.76 -15.79 -0.94
N TYR A 772 7.16 -14.62 -1.45
CA TYR A 772 7.71 -13.49 -0.70
C TYR A 772 6.99 -13.18 0.63
N PHE A 773 5.66 -13.26 0.68
CA PHE A 773 4.81 -12.90 1.82
C PHE A 773 4.74 -13.96 2.95
N SER A 774 5.80 -14.74 3.16
CA SER A 774 5.88 -15.64 4.31
C SER A 774 6.23 -14.86 5.58
N LEU A 775 5.42 -15.00 6.63
CA LEU A 775 5.61 -14.31 7.91
C LEU A 775 7.00 -14.56 8.54
N LEU A 776 7.64 -15.69 8.25
CA LEU A 776 8.97 -16.06 8.77
C LEU A 776 10.12 -15.25 8.14
N TRP A 777 9.89 -14.63 6.98
CA TRP A 777 10.93 -13.95 6.20
C TRP A 777 10.95 -12.42 6.35
N ILE A 778 9.95 -11.83 7.00
CA ILE A 778 9.82 -10.36 7.17
C ILE A 778 11.04 -9.74 7.88
N ILE A 779 11.51 -10.31 9.01
CA ILE A 779 12.75 -9.82 9.68
C ILE A 779 13.95 -9.96 8.75
N PRO A 780 14.29 -11.17 8.23
CA PRO A 780 15.42 -11.32 7.33
C PRO A 780 15.40 -10.30 6.19
N ASP A 781 14.22 -10.05 5.62
CA ASP A 781 14.04 -9.14 4.50
C ASP A 781 14.29 -7.68 4.89
N MET A 782 13.85 -7.26 6.08
CA MET A 782 14.16 -5.92 6.62
C MET A 782 15.64 -5.75 6.95
N VAL A 783 16.28 -6.75 7.56
CA VAL A 783 17.73 -6.70 7.82
C VAL A 783 18.50 -6.59 6.51
N ILE A 784 18.08 -7.33 5.48
CA ILE A 784 18.63 -7.23 4.13
C ILE A 784 18.41 -5.82 3.55
N ALA A 785 17.22 -5.24 3.68
CA ALA A 785 16.93 -3.90 3.19
C ALA A 785 17.81 -2.82 3.85
N CYS A 786 17.97 -2.87 5.17
CA CYS A 786 18.89 -1.99 5.90
C CYS A 786 20.34 -2.17 5.43
N TRP A 787 20.79 -3.43 5.26
CA TRP A 787 22.12 -3.74 4.77
C TRP A 787 22.34 -3.22 3.35
N GLU A 788 21.37 -3.38 2.45
CA GLU A 788 21.47 -2.92 1.06
C GLU A 788 21.55 -1.38 0.98
N LEU A 789 20.82 -0.66 1.83
CA LEU A 789 20.94 0.79 1.96
C LEU A 789 22.35 1.20 2.41
N LEU A 790 22.89 0.58 3.46
CA LEU A 790 24.25 0.85 3.93
C LEU A 790 25.31 0.49 2.87
N ARG A 791 25.13 -0.65 2.20
CA ARG A 791 26.00 -1.15 1.14
C ARG A 791 26.12 -0.15 -0.01
N GLY A 792 25.05 0.56 -0.36
CA GLY A 792 25.06 1.60 -1.39
C GLY A 792 26.09 2.71 -1.16
N PHE A 793 26.41 3.01 0.11
CA PHE A 793 27.44 3.99 0.49
C PHE A 793 28.85 3.37 0.62
N ILE A 794 28.94 2.06 0.91
CA ILE A 794 30.22 1.36 1.10
C ILE A 794 30.85 0.97 -0.24
N LEU A 795 30.06 0.43 -1.18
CA LEU A 795 30.55 -0.06 -2.47
C LEU A 795 31.40 0.95 -3.26
N PRO A 796 31.06 2.25 -3.33
CA PRO A 796 31.84 3.21 -4.10
C PRO A 796 33.25 3.42 -3.53
N VAL A 797 33.41 3.23 -2.22
CA VAL A 797 34.69 3.34 -1.51
C VAL A 797 35.52 2.08 -1.72
N VAL A 798 34.90 0.90 -1.73
CA VAL A 798 35.60 -0.39 -1.81
C VAL A 798 35.91 -0.81 -3.25
N MET A 799 34.95 -0.64 -4.16
CA MET A 799 35.02 -1.15 -5.53
C MET A 799 35.28 -0.06 -6.58
N GLY A 800 35.23 1.22 -6.19
CA GLY A 800 35.49 2.37 -7.05
C GLY A 800 34.23 3.16 -7.41
N ARG A 801 34.45 4.35 -7.99
CA ARG A 801 33.39 5.35 -8.25
C ARG A 801 32.26 4.86 -9.16
N ASP A 802 32.53 3.88 -10.02
CA ASP A 802 31.56 3.30 -10.94
C ASP A 802 30.43 2.54 -10.21
N TYR A 803 30.61 2.20 -8.93
CA TYR A 803 29.57 1.56 -8.11
C TYR A 803 28.74 2.54 -7.29
N ARG A 804 28.93 3.85 -7.50
CA ARG A 804 28.13 4.90 -6.86
C ARG A 804 26.68 4.82 -7.31
N GLU A 805 25.80 4.64 -6.33
CA GLU A 805 24.36 4.69 -6.55
C GLU A 805 23.90 6.14 -6.78
N THR A 806 22.88 6.30 -7.62
CA THR A 806 22.25 7.60 -7.82
C THR A 806 21.47 8.01 -6.58
N TRP A 807 21.19 9.30 -6.44
CA TRP A 807 20.35 9.79 -5.35
C TRP A 807 18.94 9.17 -5.42
N LEU A 808 18.42 8.95 -6.64
CA LEU A 808 17.13 8.32 -6.86
C LEU A 808 17.14 6.87 -6.37
N MET A 809 18.19 6.10 -6.66
CA MET A 809 18.33 4.74 -6.12
C MET A 809 18.42 4.74 -4.60
N THR A 810 19.12 5.71 -4.01
CA THR A 810 19.17 5.87 -2.54
C THR A 810 17.78 6.11 -1.96
N LEU A 811 16.97 6.98 -2.58
CA LEU A 811 15.58 7.20 -2.19
C LEU A 811 14.74 5.93 -2.30
N VAL A 812 14.89 5.18 -3.40
CA VAL A 812 14.20 3.89 -3.58
C VAL A 812 14.58 2.90 -2.48
N ARG A 813 15.87 2.84 -2.07
CA ARG A 813 16.30 1.99 -0.94
C ARG A 813 15.69 2.42 0.39
N ILE A 814 15.50 3.72 0.62
CA ILE A 814 14.81 4.24 1.82
C ILE A 814 13.34 3.79 1.82
N VAL A 815 12.65 3.90 0.69
CA VAL A 815 11.28 3.37 0.53
C VAL A 815 11.26 1.85 0.74
N GLY A 816 12.32 1.17 0.31
CA GLY A 816 12.53 -0.27 0.53
C GLY A 816 12.63 -0.70 1.98
N LEU A 817 12.81 0.20 2.93
CA LEU A 817 12.69 -0.12 4.36
C LEU A 817 11.23 -0.38 4.76
N VAL A 818 10.27 0.23 4.06
CA VAL A 818 8.83 0.03 4.26
C VAL A 818 8.35 -1.20 3.48
N ILE A 819 8.83 -1.36 2.25
CA ILE A 819 8.51 -2.51 1.39
C ILE A 819 9.83 -3.19 1.02
N PRO A 820 10.34 -4.11 1.87
CA PRO A 820 11.56 -4.85 1.56
C PRO A 820 11.44 -5.55 0.21
N GLY A 821 12.57 -5.84 -0.44
CA GLY A 821 12.59 -6.55 -1.72
C GLY A 821 12.16 -5.72 -2.94
N MET A 822 11.45 -4.59 -2.79
CA MET A 822 11.15 -3.70 -3.92
C MET A 822 12.43 -3.13 -4.57
N PRO A 823 13.42 -2.60 -3.82
CA PRO A 823 14.66 -2.09 -4.44
C PRO A 823 15.49 -3.20 -5.10
N ALA A 824 15.36 -4.43 -4.64
CA ALA A 824 16.06 -5.59 -5.20
C ALA A 824 15.62 -5.90 -6.64
N HIS A 825 14.45 -5.40 -7.07
CA HIS A 825 13.99 -5.49 -8.45
C HIS A 825 14.61 -4.41 -9.36
N CYS A 826 15.41 -3.47 -8.85
CA CYS A 826 15.98 -2.40 -9.67
C CYS A 826 17.23 -2.85 -10.44
N HIS A 827 17.44 -2.26 -11.63
CA HIS A 827 18.57 -2.57 -12.52
C HIS A 827 19.96 -2.51 -11.86
N GLN A 828 20.15 -1.61 -10.90
CA GLN A 828 21.44 -1.41 -10.22
C GLN A 828 22.01 -2.73 -9.66
N ASP A 829 21.17 -3.50 -8.97
CA ASP A 829 21.61 -4.72 -8.27
C ASP A 829 21.76 -5.91 -9.23
N TYR A 830 20.96 -5.99 -10.29
CA TYR A 830 21.16 -6.95 -11.38
C TYR A 830 22.46 -6.67 -12.16
N ASN A 831 22.75 -5.41 -12.47
CA ASN A 831 24.01 -5.00 -13.10
C ASN A 831 25.20 -5.40 -12.22
N ASN A 832 25.13 -5.08 -10.94
CA ASN A 832 26.17 -5.46 -9.99
C ASN A 832 26.31 -6.98 -9.85
N SER A 833 25.21 -7.73 -9.92
CA SER A 833 25.25 -9.20 -9.92
C SER A 833 26.00 -9.75 -11.12
N THR A 834 25.81 -9.19 -12.32
CA THR A 834 26.56 -9.61 -13.52
C THR A 834 28.05 -9.21 -13.49
N ARG A 835 28.41 -8.13 -12.79
CA ARG A 835 29.80 -7.63 -12.72
C ARG A 835 30.63 -8.19 -11.57
N LEU A 836 30.06 -8.17 -10.37
CA LEU A 836 30.71 -8.56 -9.12
C LEU A 836 30.41 -10.00 -8.74
N GLY A 837 29.30 -10.54 -9.25
CA GLY A 837 28.83 -11.85 -8.86
C GLY A 837 29.75 -12.94 -9.37
N ASN A 838 30.18 -13.80 -8.43
CA ASN A 838 30.85 -15.04 -8.74
C ASN A 838 29.90 -16.18 -8.37
N VAL A 839 29.61 -17.05 -9.32
CA VAL A 839 28.97 -18.34 -9.07
C VAL A 839 30.09 -19.37 -8.83
N PRO A 840 30.04 -20.20 -7.78
CA PRO A 840 31.05 -21.24 -7.59
C PRO A 840 31.19 -22.10 -8.84
N VAL A 841 32.45 -22.28 -9.26
CA VAL A 841 32.99 -22.78 -10.53
C VAL A 841 32.34 -24.06 -11.09
N SER A 842 31.61 -24.84 -10.27
CA SER A 842 30.94 -26.07 -10.71
C SER A 842 29.66 -25.85 -11.52
N ALA A 843 29.09 -24.64 -11.57
CA ALA A 843 27.77 -24.43 -12.16
C ALA A 843 27.76 -23.61 -13.46
N ASP A 844 28.80 -22.83 -13.74
CA ASP A 844 28.87 -21.98 -14.95
C ASP A 844 29.66 -22.62 -16.11
N ILE A 845 30.43 -23.70 -15.90
CA ILE A 845 31.60 -23.96 -16.77
C ILE A 845 31.56 -25.27 -17.58
N GLN A 846 30.80 -26.32 -17.22
CA GLN A 846 30.96 -27.62 -17.90
C GLN A 846 29.69 -28.35 -18.30
N TYR A 847 28.53 -27.76 -18.06
CA TYR A 847 27.28 -28.51 -18.11
C TYR A 847 26.30 -27.91 -19.13
N SER A 848 26.00 -28.67 -20.17
CA SER A 848 24.81 -28.50 -21.01
C SER A 848 23.56 -28.32 -20.14
N GLN A 849 22.49 -27.75 -20.68
CA GLN A 849 21.23 -27.60 -19.93
C GLN A 849 20.74 -28.94 -19.35
N LYS A 850 21.06 -30.04 -20.04
CA LYS A 850 20.80 -31.42 -19.60
C LYS A 850 21.60 -31.81 -18.34
N GLU A 851 22.84 -31.39 -18.22
CA GLU A 851 23.69 -31.67 -17.08
C GLU A 851 23.40 -30.78 -15.87
N LEU A 852 23.08 -29.49 -16.09
CA LEU A 852 22.56 -28.59 -15.05
C LEU A 852 21.29 -29.15 -14.40
N HIS A 853 20.36 -29.64 -15.23
CA HIS A 853 19.12 -30.24 -14.76
C HIS A 853 19.36 -31.57 -14.00
N GLN A 854 20.30 -32.41 -14.46
CA GLN A 854 20.66 -33.65 -13.76
C GLN A 854 21.38 -33.41 -12.42
N GLY A 855 22.26 -32.40 -12.34
CA GLY A 855 22.93 -32.01 -11.09
C GLY A 855 21.95 -31.47 -10.05
N LEU A 856 20.95 -30.68 -10.48
CA LEU A 856 19.88 -30.18 -9.62
C LEU A 856 18.97 -31.30 -9.09
N LEU A 857 18.60 -32.29 -9.92
CA LEU A 857 17.74 -33.41 -9.51
C LEU A 857 18.37 -34.34 -8.47
N LYS A 858 19.71 -34.45 -8.45
CA LYS A 858 20.43 -35.35 -7.54
C LYS A 858 20.79 -34.73 -6.19
N ASN A 859 20.56 -33.42 -5.97
CA ASN A 859 21.14 -32.68 -4.83
C ASN A 859 22.68 -32.82 -4.71
N GLU A 860 23.35 -33.24 -5.77
CA GLU A 860 24.80 -33.50 -5.86
C GLU A 860 25.50 -32.36 -6.62
N MET A 861 25.17 -31.11 -6.28
CA MET A 861 26.06 -29.99 -6.64
C MET A 861 27.29 -30.10 -5.73
N PRO A 862 28.54 -30.15 -6.24
CA PRO A 862 29.71 -30.46 -5.42
C PRO A 862 29.81 -29.52 -4.22
N ARG A 863 29.77 -30.08 -3.01
CA ARG A 863 30.13 -29.34 -1.78
C ARG A 863 31.61 -28.96 -1.90
N THR A 864 31.87 -27.66 -1.97
CA THR A 864 33.12 -26.95 -1.60
C THR A 864 34.32 -27.83 -1.28
N PHE A 865 35.39 -27.75 -2.08
CA PHE A 865 36.74 -27.88 -1.54
C PHE A 865 37.12 -26.55 -0.86
N HIS A 866 37.43 -26.63 0.43
CA HIS A 866 38.17 -25.59 1.13
C HIS A 866 39.57 -25.47 0.52
N SER A 867 39.94 -24.26 0.11
CA SER A 867 41.29 -23.70 0.27
C SER A 867 41.19 -22.18 0.28
#